data_AF-A0A5J9W8S5-F1
#
_entry.id   AF-A0A5J9W8S5-F1
#
_cell.length_a   1.000
_cell.length_b   1.000
_cell.length_c   1.000
_cell.angle_alpha   90.00
_cell.angle_beta   90.00
_cell.angle_gamma   90.00
#
_symmetry.space_group_name_H-M   'P 1'
#
loop_
_entity.id
_entity.type
_entity.pdbx_description
1 polymer ?
#
loop_
_entity_poly.entity_id
_entity_poly.type
_entity_poly.pdbx_seq_one_letter_code
_entity_poly.pdbx_strand_id
1 'polypeptide(L)'
;MAAVAGKTASVHRAALVKSTHQFDIVGYSVLKALGGSHTVKSDRFIVADHVWAVLCHFEGHRLAAVSLERLVIVPSRIFNVKAMVSFTIGDPTSTAPPIQIGNSEEILTFTNASPVSRRPVPYASREQEARYVKDDRLTIRCAVRVLAAETWHATYCFVAAPPPPSISLGLAEMLASGERADVAFDVEGCTFHAHRLVLAMRSPVFRAKFFGDSRDSEQDVFAVADMSAPVFRVMLRFIYTDEVDLEMEGSEESQRMAMAGDLLVAADLYDLERLRLLCEKTLWDSVRGKAGGVGRAVSVLALVNGRLNCRRLDDLCAGYVAGAWDAAKATEEYAGLKATCPDALADVLERVMDHRQQQHRSSLSTTANSVSTYVLSSSNSKGKHRFTILGYSVARRTHGVGEFVRSGTFEAGGHEWYVTYYPRGVSGTFKIGDPDGDDVDTTFEHFDHDFSTNAAVDPGPPLVFMDCPSTATVEVPEMVAPPSNISWHLERLLDSGFGSDVAFVVEGVEFRAHTLLLYMRSPALFNEARAEVVKKKKSKSKKKEDLVFWIDGVTAVVFKAVLHFVYTDELPPLEDLVLAAGEDRTAMNRTRMAGDLLAAADRFQLAERMRPLCENLLCEFVTPETAASTLKLAERHRCPELKAFCLDYISSPGLLKAVVASDDYKDLAAGSAQALADIISRIAANS
;
A
#
# COMPACT_ATOMS: atom_id res chain seq x y z
N MET A 1 45.52 36.69 20.89
CA MET A 1 44.17 36.69 20.29
C MET A 1 43.18 36.28 21.37
N ALA A 2 42.04 36.94 21.52
CA ALA A 2 40.99 36.49 22.44
C ALA A 2 40.08 35.50 21.73
N ALA A 3 39.79 34.35 22.36
CA ALA A 3 38.80 33.41 21.86
C ALA A 3 37.40 33.95 22.15
N VAL A 4 36.64 34.29 21.10
CA VAL A 4 35.24 34.70 21.24
C VAL A 4 34.39 33.44 21.40
N ALA A 5 33.85 33.24 22.61
CA ALA A 5 32.89 32.16 22.86
C ALA A 5 31.56 32.49 22.16
N GLY A 6 31.31 31.85 21.03
CA GLY A 6 30.04 31.95 20.31
C GLY A 6 28.91 31.30 21.11
N LYS A 7 28.01 32.11 21.68
CA LYS A 7 26.73 31.61 22.20
C LYS A 7 25.82 31.28 21.03
N THR A 8 25.51 30.01 20.84
CA THR A 8 24.39 29.59 19.98
C THR A 8 23.08 29.65 20.77
N ALA A 9 22.01 30.07 20.10
CA ALA A 9 20.65 30.00 20.61
C ALA A 9 19.77 29.33 19.56
N SER A 10 18.95 28.37 19.96
CA SER A 10 17.94 27.77 19.09
C SER A 10 16.58 28.44 19.32
N VAL A 11 15.79 28.53 18.26
CA VAL A 11 14.39 28.99 18.33
C VAL A 11 13.53 27.90 17.70
N HIS A 12 12.73 27.23 18.52
CA HIS A 12 11.77 26.23 18.05
C HIS A 12 10.60 26.92 17.33
N ARG A 13 10.28 26.48 16.12
CA ARG A 13 9.08 26.88 15.38
C ARG A 13 8.23 25.63 15.14
N ALA A 14 7.06 25.55 15.77
CA ALA A 14 6.09 24.52 15.44
C ALA A 14 5.39 24.86 14.12
N ALA A 15 5.30 23.89 13.21
CA ALA A 15 4.50 23.99 12.00
C ALA A 15 3.03 23.62 12.29
N LEU A 16 2.11 24.14 11.48
CA LEU A 16 0.67 23.94 11.70
C LEU A 16 -0.02 23.70 10.37
N VAL A 17 -0.28 22.44 10.05
CA VAL A 17 -1.00 22.04 8.84
C VAL A 17 -2.50 22.23 9.09
N LYS A 18 -3.15 23.04 8.27
CA LYS A 18 -4.57 23.40 8.41
C LYS A 18 -5.37 22.86 7.24
N SER A 19 -6.52 22.25 7.51
CA SER A 19 -7.50 21.83 6.50
C SER A 19 -8.92 22.05 7.03
N THR A 20 -9.88 22.17 6.11
CA THR A 20 -11.31 22.23 6.43
C THR A 20 -12.04 21.17 5.61
N HIS A 21 -12.82 20.33 6.29
CA HIS A 21 -13.72 19.36 5.68
C HIS A 21 -15.17 19.82 5.88
N GLN A 22 -16.00 19.68 4.86
CA GLN A 22 -17.44 19.88 4.95
C GLN A 22 -18.16 18.53 4.89
N PHE A 23 -19.01 18.27 5.87
CA PHE A 23 -19.88 17.11 5.92
C PHE A 23 -21.33 17.56 5.81
N ASP A 24 -22.04 17.02 4.81
CA ASP A 24 -23.42 17.34 4.49
C ASP A 24 -24.32 16.12 4.72
N ILE A 25 -25.22 16.23 5.70
CA ILE A 25 -26.20 15.19 6.03
C ILE A 25 -27.50 15.55 5.31
N VAL A 26 -27.83 14.82 4.23
CA VAL A 26 -29.03 15.03 3.39
C VAL A 26 -30.10 14.01 3.77
N GLY A 27 -31.36 14.46 3.85
CA GLY A 27 -32.44 13.68 4.46
C GLY A 27 -32.47 13.83 5.99
N TYR A 28 -32.06 15.00 6.50
CA TYR A 28 -31.90 15.26 7.93
C TYR A 28 -33.20 15.04 8.73
N SER A 29 -34.36 15.36 8.15
CA SER A 29 -35.68 15.16 8.76
C SER A 29 -36.03 13.67 8.89
N VAL A 30 -35.63 12.84 7.92
CA VAL A 30 -35.78 11.39 7.94
C VAL A 30 -34.86 10.79 9.00
N LEU A 31 -33.60 11.20 9.02
CA LEU A 31 -32.63 10.79 10.04
C LEU A 31 -33.14 11.12 11.46
N LYS A 32 -33.65 12.34 11.64
CA LYS A 32 -34.29 12.79 12.87
C LYS A 32 -35.52 11.96 13.23
N ALA A 33 -36.28 11.45 12.27
CA ALA A 33 -37.48 10.64 12.50
C ALA A 33 -37.16 9.21 12.97
N LEU A 34 -35.96 8.68 12.71
CA LEU A 34 -35.54 7.34 13.16
C LEU A 34 -35.59 7.18 14.69
N GLY A 35 -35.30 8.26 15.43
CA GLY A 35 -35.21 8.21 16.89
C GLY A 35 -34.01 7.42 17.40
N GLY A 36 -34.07 6.98 18.66
CA GLY A 36 -33.01 6.18 19.29
C GLY A 36 -31.67 6.93 19.43
N SER A 37 -30.58 6.21 19.69
CA SER A 37 -29.23 6.76 19.62
C SER A 37 -28.54 6.19 18.39
N HIS A 38 -28.07 7.04 17.48
CA HIS A 38 -27.42 6.61 16.25
C HIS A 38 -26.27 7.56 15.89
N THR A 39 -25.30 7.09 15.09
CA THR A 39 -24.14 7.89 14.68
C THR A 39 -23.99 7.89 13.17
N VAL A 40 -23.85 9.06 12.57
CA VAL A 40 -23.56 9.22 11.13
C VAL A 40 -22.11 9.62 10.96
N LYS A 41 -21.41 9.02 9.99
CA LYS A 41 -19.97 9.21 9.75
C LYS A 41 -19.73 9.82 8.38
N SER A 42 -18.78 10.76 8.30
CA SER A 42 -18.35 11.35 7.02
C SER A 42 -17.44 10.40 6.24
N ASP A 43 -17.24 10.71 4.96
CA ASP A 43 -16.12 10.14 4.20
C ASP A 43 -14.77 10.48 4.84
N ARG A 44 -13.76 9.70 4.46
CA ARG A 44 -12.38 9.85 4.95
C ARG A 44 -11.71 11.06 4.29
N PHE A 45 -11.04 11.89 5.08
CA PHE A 45 -10.24 13.01 4.58
C PHE A 45 -8.84 13.03 5.22
N ILE A 46 -7.86 13.58 4.51
CA ILE A 46 -6.45 13.54 4.92
C ILE A 46 -5.98 14.93 5.41
N VAL A 47 -5.32 14.96 6.56
CA VAL A 47 -4.65 16.17 7.10
C VAL A 47 -3.35 15.76 7.76
N ALA A 48 -2.22 16.30 7.28
CA ALA A 48 -0.86 15.98 7.74
C ALA A 48 -0.60 14.47 7.79
N ASP A 49 -0.82 13.78 6.66
CA ASP A 49 -0.62 12.33 6.46
C ASP A 49 -1.41 11.41 7.41
N HIS A 50 -2.33 11.98 8.20
CA HIS A 50 -3.30 11.25 9.00
C HIS A 50 -4.66 11.27 8.33
N VAL A 51 -5.36 10.15 8.41
CA VAL A 51 -6.72 10.00 7.87
C VAL A 51 -7.74 10.20 8.98
N TRP A 52 -8.76 11.00 8.69
CA TRP A 52 -9.75 11.46 9.64
C TRP A 52 -11.17 11.24 9.12
N ALA A 53 -12.14 11.18 10.04
CA ALA A 53 -13.57 11.24 9.74
C ALA A 53 -14.31 12.06 10.81
N VAL A 54 -15.38 12.77 10.41
CA VAL A 54 -16.31 13.44 11.32
C VAL A 54 -17.43 12.47 11.69
N LEU A 55 -17.78 12.39 12.98
CA LEU A 55 -18.90 11.60 13.47
C LEU A 55 -19.94 12.51 14.11
N CYS A 56 -21.20 12.28 13.79
CA CYS A 56 -22.34 13.04 14.27
C CYS A 56 -23.23 12.12 15.09
N HIS A 57 -23.22 12.29 16.41
CA HIS A 57 -23.93 11.45 17.35
C HIS A 57 -25.28 12.07 17.69
N PHE A 58 -26.34 11.35 17.36
CA PHE A 58 -27.72 11.73 17.61
C PHE A 58 -28.26 11.00 18.83
N GLU A 59 -29.00 11.72 19.68
CA GLU A 59 -29.69 11.17 20.85
C GLU A 59 -31.17 11.58 20.76
N GLY A 60 -32.04 10.60 20.50
CA GLY A 60 -33.43 10.80 20.14
C GLY A 60 -33.58 11.46 18.77
N HIS A 61 -34.02 12.72 18.78
CA HIS A 61 -34.36 13.51 17.58
C HIS A 61 -33.46 14.75 17.43
N ARG A 62 -32.22 14.71 17.93
CA ARG A 62 -31.31 15.87 18.02
C ARG A 62 -29.85 15.46 17.89
N LEU A 63 -29.03 16.29 17.25
CA LEU A 63 -27.57 16.15 17.29
C LEU A 63 -27.06 16.46 18.70
N ALA A 64 -26.54 15.44 19.39
CA ALA A 64 -26.09 15.55 20.77
C ALA A 64 -24.61 15.91 20.87
N ALA A 65 -23.78 15.35 19.99
CA ALA A 65 -22.34 15.58 19.94
C ALA A 65 -21.79 15.45 18.52
N VAL A 66 -20.69 16.17 18.24
CA VAL A 66 -19.88 15.98 17.04
C VAL A 66 -18.48 15.54 17.48
N SER A 67 -17.89 14.60 16.76
CA SER A 67 -16.56 14.07 17.05
C SER A 67 -15.67 14.08 15.81
N LEU A 68 -14.36 14.11 16.04
CA LEU A 68 -13.35 13.79 15.03
C LEU A 68 -12.73 12.46 15.42
N GLU A 69 -12.59 11.54 14.48
CA GLU A 69 -11.89 10.27 14.64
C GLU A 69 -10.64 10.25 13.76
N ARG A 70 -9.53 9.74 14.28
CA ARG A 70 -8.32 9.40 13.50
C ARG A 70 -8.35 7.92 13.14
N LEU A 71 -8.45 7.60 11.86
CA LEU A 71 -8.49 6.25 11.34
C LEU A 71 -7.08 5.66 11.20
N VAL A 72 -6.83 4.52 11.85
CA VAL A 72 -5.54 3.81 11.78
C VAL A 72 -5.58 2.84 10.60
N ILE A 73 -4.83 3.15 9.54
CA ILE A 73 -4.80 2.33 8.31
C ILE A 73 -3.69 1.25 8.35
N VAL A 74 -2.68 1.40 9.22
CA VAL A 74 -1.64 0.37 9.46
C VAL A 74 -1.32 0.30 10.97
N PRO A 75 -1.26 -0.89 11.61
CA PRO A 75 -1.10 -0.98 13.07
C PRO A 75 0.28 -0.56 13.61
N SER A 76 1.31 -0.50 12.76
CA SER A 76 2.73 -0.59 13.15
C SER A 76 3.40 0.72 13.62
N ARG A 77 2.64 1.79 13.91
CA ARG A 77 3.21 3.06 14.43
C ARG A 77 2.33 3.70 15.51
N ILE A 78 2.76 3.58 16.78
CA ILE A 78 2.13 4.25 17.93
C ILE A 78 2.70 5.68 18.05
N PHE A 79 2.10 6.64 17.34
CA PHE A 79 2.35 8.05 17.57
C PHE A 79 1.08 8.77 18.02
N ASN A 80 1.20 9.53 19.11
CA ASN A 80 0.16 10.41 19.64
C ASN A 80 0.10 11.69 18.78
N VAL A 81 -0.99 11.89 18.06
CA VAL A 81 -1.16 13.07 17.20
C VAL A 81 -1.79 14.21 17.99
N LYS A 82 -1.15 15.37 17.98
CA LYS A 82 -1.71 16.58 18.60
C LYS A 82 -2.38 17.44 17.54
N ALA A 83 -3.65 17.74 17.70
CA ALA A 83 -4.41 18.58 16.77
C ALA A 83 -5.40 19.48 17.50
N MET A 84 -5.60 20.68 16.96
CA MET A 84 -6.65 21.61 17.36
C MET A 84 -7.83 21.41 16.41
N VAL A 85 -9.04 21.27 16.95
CA VAL A 85 -10.24 20.91 16.17
C VAL A 85 -11.38 21.83 16.56
N SER A 86 -12.03 22.44 15.57
CA SER A 86 -13.26 23.21 15.74
C SER A 86 -14.31 22.78 14.75
N PHE A 87 -15.54 22.55 15.23
CA PHE A 87 -16.69 22.27 14.37
C PHE A 87 -17.61 23.48 14.31
N THR A 88 -18.23 23.69 13.15
CA THR A 88 -19.22 24.74 12.95
C THR A 88 -20.45 24.17 12.25
N ILE A 89 -21.65 24.45 12.78
CA ILE A 89 -22.91 24.12 12.12
C ILE A 89 -23.38 25.36 11.35
N GLY A 90 -23.64 25.18 10.05
CA GLY A 90 -24.17 26.21 9.16
C GLY A 90 -23.57 26.18 7.76
N ASP A 91 -24.40 26.40 6.75
CA ASP A 91 -24.02 26.59 5.34
C ASP A 91 -23.26 27.93 5.14
N PRO A 92 -22.18 28.00 4.34
CA PRO A 92 -21.33 29.18 4.28
C PRO A 92 -21.91 30.28 3.39
N THR A 93 -22.98 29.99 2.65
CA THR A 93 -23.78 30.95 1.87
C THR A 93 -24.92 31.56 2.70
N SER A 94 -25.10 31.11 3.96
CA SER A 94 -26.14 31.61 4.85
C SER A 94 -25.77 32.93 5.52
N THR A 95 -26.74 33.83 5.64
CA THR A 95 -26.60 35.12 6.35
C THR A 95 -26.73 34.99 7.88
N ALA A 96 -27.15 33.83 8.39
CA ALA A 96 -27.22 33.56 9.82
C ALA A 96 -25.82 33.21 10.39
N PRO A 97 -25.44 33.72 11.59
CA PRO A 97 -24.13 33.44 12.17
C PRO A 97 -24.00 31.95 12.53
N PRO A 98 -22.89 31.27 12.18
CA PRO A 98 -22.75 29.83 12.42
C PRO A 98 -22.57 29.49 13.90
N ILE A 99 -23.10 28.33 14.31
CA ILE A 99 -22.89 27.80 15.67
C ILE A 99 -21.48 27.20 15.75
N GLN A 100 -20.64 27.70 16.66
CA GLN A 100 -19.35 27.09 17.01
C GLN A 100 -19.54 25.97 18.05
N ILE A 101 -18.87 24.84 17.88
CA ILE A 101 -18.85 23.73 18.83
C ILE A 101 -17.40 23.45 19.27
N GLY A 102 -17.17 23.53 20.57
CA GLY A 102 -15.84 23.38 21.19
C GLY A 102 -14.99 24.65 21.11
N ASN A 103 -13.84 24.63 21.79
CA ASN A 103 -12.84 25.69 21.69
C ASN A 103 -11.86 25.39 20.55
N SER A 104 -11.70 26.33 19.62
CA SER A 104 -10.78 26.21 18.48
C SER A 104 -9.29 26.33 18.84
N GLU A 105 -8.98 26.74 20.07
CA GLU A 105 -7.60 26.86 20.58
C GLU A 105 -7.16 25.67 21.46
N GLU A 106 -8.04 24.70 21.75
CA GLU A 106 -7.71 23.56 22.59
C GLU A 106 -6.93 22.48 21.81
N ILE A 107 -5.81 22.03 22.38
CA ILE A 107 -4.96 20.98 21.79
C ILE A 107 -5.42 19.61 22.29
N LEU A 108 -5.97 18.81 21.37
CA LEU A 108 -6.40 17.44 21.62
C LEU A 108 -5.29 16.46 21.24
N THR A 109 -5.17 15.35 21.98
CA THR A 109 -4.19 14.28 21.71
C THR A 109 -4.91 13.00 21.33
N PHE A 110 -4.72 12.56 20.08
CA PHE A 110 -5.32 11.36 19.49
C PHE A 110 -4.34 10.20 19.56
N THR A 111 -4.76 9.08 20.15
CA THR A 111 -3.92 7.88 20.37
C THR A 111 -4.62 6.64 19.78
N ASN A 112 -3.97 5.48 19.76
CA ASN A 112 -4.64 4.24 19.33
C ASN A 112 -5.70 3.77 20.35
N ALA A 113 -5.55 4.11 21.64
CA ALA A 113 -6.52 3.80 22.69
C ALA A 113 -7.65 4.85 22.79
N SER A 114 -7.39 6.08 22.35
CA SER A 114 -8.35 7.19 22.29
C SER A 114 -8.28 7.89 20.93
N PRO A 115 -8.81 7.27 19.85
CA PRO A 115 -8.73 7.81 18.50
C PRO A 115 -9.82 8.87 18.20
N VAL A 116 -10.73 9.14 19.14
CA VAL A 116 -11.90 10.02 18.95
C VAL A 116 -11.92 11.18 19.93
N SER A 117 -12.20 12.40 19.46
CA SER A 117 -12.47 13.57 20.31
C SER A 117 -13.95 13.96 20.27
N ARG A 118 -14.74 13.55 21.27
CA ARG A 118 -16.18 13.85 21.35
C ARG A 118 -16.43 15.26 21.93
N ARG A 119 -17.18 16.10 21.22
CA ARG A 119 -17.60 17.45 21.67
C ARG A 119 -19.13 17.54 21.76
N PRO A 120 -19.72 17.83 22.93
CA PRO A 120 -21.17 17.98 23.05
C PRO A 120 -21.64 19.27 22.38
N VAL A 121 -22.77 19.21 21.66
CA VAL A 121 -23.45 20.40 21.12
C VAL A 121 -24.07 21.18 22.28
N PRO A 122 -23.78 22.48 22.47
CA PRO A 122 -24.30 23.27 23.59
C PRO A 122 -25.83 23.31 23.62
N TYR A 123 -26.43 23.21 24.82
CA TYR A 123 -27.88 23.04 24.97
C TYR A 123 -28.69 24.18 24.34
N ALA A 124 -28.23 25.44 24.50
CA ALA A 124 -28.83 26.62 23.87
C ALA A 124 -28.75 26.64 22.33
N SER A 125 -27.83 25.88 21.75
CA SER A 125 -27.66 25.74 20.29
C SER A 125 -28.54 24.64 19.70
N ARG A 126 -28.91 23.62 20.49
CA ARG A 126 -29.78 22.50 20.07
C ARG A 126 -31.20 22.95 19.68
N GLU A 127 -31.67 24.08 20.21
CA GLU A 127 -32.96 24.68 19.83
C GLU A 127 -32.87 25.54 18.56
N GLN A 128 -31.65 25.87 18.12
CA GLN A 128 -31.38 26.70 16.95
C GLN A 128 -30.98 25.89 15.72
N GLU A 129 -30.68 24.61 15.87
CA GLU A 129 -30.30 23.66 14.81
C GLU A 129 -31.22 23.72 13.58
N ALA A 130 -32.54 23.80 13.80
CA ALA A 130 -33.55 23.91 12.73
C ALA A 130 -33.40 25.16 11.84
N ARG A 131 -32.64 26.19 12.26
CA ARG A 131 -32.34 27.39 11.47
C ARG A 131 -31.20 27.17 10.45
N TYR A 132 -30.46 26.08 10.59
CA TYR A 132 -29.31 25.74 9.75
C TYR A 132 -29.55 24.51 8.87
N VAL A 133 -30.71 23.86 9.02
CA VAL A 133 -31.22 22.87 8.07
C VAL A 133 -31.90 23.63 6.93
N LYS A 134 -31.39 23.48 5.70
CA LYS A 134 -31.99 24.00 4.45
C LYS A 134 -32.16 22.84 3.48
N ASP A 135 -33.28 22.78 2.76
CA ASP A 135 -33.53 21.73 1.75
C ASP A 135 -33.27 20.30 2.25
N ASP A 136 -33.70 20.06 3.50
CA ASP A 136 -33.46 18.85 4.30
C ASP A 136 -31.99 18.41 4.47
N ARG A 137 -31.07 19.36 4.41
CA ARG A 137 -29.63 19.17 4.57
C ARG A 137 -29.09 19.93 5.79
N LEU A 138 -28.34 19.24 6.64
CA LEU A 138 -27.55 19.84 7.71
C LEU A 138 -26.06 19.83 7.34
N THR A 139 -25.44 21.01 7.32
CA THR A 139 -24.01 21.18 6.99
C THR A 139 -23.16 21.39 8.25
N ILE A 140 -22.11 20.58 8.39
CA ILE A 140 -21.11 20.66 9.46
C ILE A 140 -19.74 20.88 8.83
N ARG A 141 -19.03 21.95 9.17
CA ARG A 141 -17.61 22.11 8.83
C ARG A 141 -16.73 21.74 10.00
N CYS A 142 -15.76 20.87 9.76
CA CYS A 142 -14.67 20.57 10.67
C CYS A 142 -13.40 21.25 10.16
N ALA A 143 -12.87 22.22 10.92
CA ALA A 143 -11.53 22.75 10.68
C ALA A 143 -10.54 22.04 11.61
N VAL A 144 -9.57 21.35 11.01
CA VAL A 144 -8.51 20.60 11.71
C VAL A 144 -7.19 21.34 11.52
N ARG A 145 -6.46 21.56 12.61
CA ARG A 145 -5.10 22.10 12.60
C ARG A 145 -4.20 21.11 13.31
N VAL A 146 -3.51 20.27 12.55
CA VAL A 146 -2.56 19.30 13.12
C VAL A 146 -1.29 20.06 13.51
N LEU A 147 -0.90 19.95 14.78
CA LEU A 147 0.39 20.41 15.24
C LEU A 147 1.44 19.46 14.68
N ALA A 148 1.93 19.80 13.49
CA ALA A 148 3.25 19.40 13.07
C ALA A 148 4.25 20.11 14.00
N ALA A 149 4.44 19.55 15.21
CA ALA A 149 5.81 19.50 15.73
C ALA A 149 6.66 19.08 14.53
N GLU A 150 7.65 19.90 14.15
CA GLU A 150 8.48 19.62 12.99
C GLU A 150 8.86 18.16 13.07
N THR A 151 8.33 17.36 12.15
CA THR A 151 8.80 16.01 12.03
C THR A 151 10.19 16.18 11.39
N TRP A 152 11.28 16.20 12.17
CA TRP A 152 11.65 15.03 12.98
C TRP A 152 10.67 13.90 12.70
N HIS A 153 10.75 13.43 11.45
CA HIS A 153 11.00 12.03 11.25
C HIS A 153 11.66 11.55 12.55
N ALA A 154 11.00 10.64 13.23
CA ALA A 154 11.85 9.59 13.72
C ALA A 154 12.49 9.04 12.41
N THR A 155 13.74 9.38 12.01
CA THR A 155 14.94 9.49 12.87
C THR A 155 14.64 8.83 14.20
N TYR A 156 14.19 7.58 14.07
CA TYR A 156 14.60 6.50 14.90
C TYR A 156 15.94 6.91 15.50
N CYS A 157 16.11 6.74 16.81
CA CYS A 157 17.46 6.62 17.34
C CYS A 157 18.00 5.28 16.82
N PHE A 158 18.15 5.20 15.49
CA PHE A 158 18.88 4.21 14.76
C PHE A 158 20.27 4.33 15.32
N VAL A 159 20.62 3.36 16.14
CA VAL A 159 21.97 3.25 16.65
C VAL A 159 22.88 3.01 15.44
N ALA A 160 22.43 2.21 14.46
CA ALA A 160 22.99 2.19 13.11
C ALA A 160 21.90 2.42 12.04
N ALA A 161 22.08 3.39 11.14
CA ALA A 161 21.10 3.70 10.09
C ALA A 161 21.19 2.67 8.94
N PRO A 162 20.13 1.89 8.65
CA PRO A 162 20.17 0.91 7.57
C PRO A 162 20.12 1.59 6.19
N PRO A 163 20.95 1.19 5.21
CA PRO A 163 20.83 1.67 3.83
C PRO A 163 19.48 1.26 3.23
N PRO A 164 18.97 1.94 2.18
CA PRO A 164 17.69 1.60 1.55
C PRO A 164 17.68 0.16 0.98
N PRO A 165 16.49 -0.44 0.79
CA PRO A 165 16.36 -1.68 0.03
C PRO A 165 17.07 -1.60 -1.32
N SER A 166 17.80 -2.64 -1.68
CA SER A 166 18.68 -2.71 -2.86
C SER A 166 18.34 -3.89 -3.78
N ILE A 167 17.27 -4.64 -3.52
CA ILE A 167 16.91 -5.82 -4.32
C ILE A 167 16.56 -5.49 -5.78
N SER A 168 15.86 -4.38 -6.04
CA SER A 168 15.58 -3.88 -7.41
C SER A 168 16.87 -3.46 -8.13
N LEU A 169 17.81 -2.84 -7.42
CA LEU A 169 19.12 -2.46 -7.95
C LEU A 169 19.96 -3.69 -8.30
N GLY A 170 20.04 -4.69 -7.41
CA GLY A 170 20.78 -5.93 -7.67
C GLY A 170 20.18 -6.73 -8.84
N LEU A 171 18.85 -6.72 -9.00
CA LEU A 171 18.19 -7.25 -10.20
C LEU A 171 18.55 -6.45 -11.47
N ALA A 172 18.62 -5.11 -11.40
CA ALA A 172 19.08 -4.28 -12.51
C ALA A 172 20.52 -4.59 -12.93
N GLU A 173 21.41 -4.78 -11.96
CA GLU A 173 22.82 -5.14 -12.18
C GLU A 173 22.96 -6.53 -12.82
N MET A 174 22.17 -7.52 -12.39
CA MET A 174 22.09 -8.83 -13.05
C MET A 174 21.60 -8.75 -14.49
N LEU A 175 20.61 -7.92 -14.79
CA LEU A 175 20.15 -7.69 -16.15
C LEU A 175 21.23 -7.01 -17.01
N ALA A 176 21.92 -6.01 -16.46
CA ALA A 176 22.94 -5.25 -17.17
C ALA A 176 24.22 -6.06 -17.45
N SER A 177 24.62 -6.93 -16.53
CA SER A 177 25.80 -7.80 -16.69
C SER A 177 25.52 -9.04 -17.54
N GLY A 178 24.27 -9.52 -17.57
CA GLY A 178 23.89 -10.79 -18.17
C GLY A 178 24.46 -12.01 -17.42
N GLU A 179 25.04 -11.83 -16.23
CA GLU A 179 25.61 -12.92 -15.45
C GLU A 179 24.54 -13.94 -15.07
N ARG A 180 24.75 -15.19 -15.51
CA ARG A 180 23.84 -16.33 -15.29
C ARG A 180 22.51 -16.27 -16.03
N ALA A 181 22.41 -15.43 -17.06
CA ALA A 181 21.29 -15.47 -18.00
C ALA A 181 21.11 -16.88 -18.57
N ASP A 182 19.87 -17.37 -18.55
CA ASP A 182 19.44 -18.70 -19.02
C ASP A 182 18.44 -18.62 -20.18
N VAL A 183 18.27 -17.41 -20.74
CA VAL A 183 17.52 -17.14 -21.98
C VAL A 183 18.05 -15.87 -22.66
N ALA A 184 17.94 -15.81 -23.98
CA ALA A 184 18.16 -14.62 -24.78
C ALA A 184 16.97 -14.33 -25.71
N PHE A 185 16.81 -13.06 -26.07
CA PHE A 185 15.84 -12.60 -27.07
C PHE A 185 16.55 -11.89 -28.21
N ASP A 186 16.15 -12.17 -29.44
CA ASP A 186 16.56 -11.40 -30.63
C ASP A 186 15.41 -10.47 -31.03
N VAL A 187 15.66 -9.17 -30.99
CA VAL A 187 14.68 -8.12 -31.26
C VAL A 187 15.31 -7.12 -32.21
N GLU A 188 14.83 -7.07 -33.46
CA GLU A 188 15.41 -6.24 -34.53
C GLU A 188 16.93 -6.44 -34.73
N GLY A 189 17.46 -7.65 -34.49
CA GLY A 189 18.89 -7.97 -34.56
C GLY A 189 19.69 -7.57 -33.31
N CYS A 190 19.03 -7.03 -32.27
CA CYS A 190 19.62 -6.79 -30.96
C CYS A 190 19.37 -7.98 -30.03
N THR A 191 20.44 -8.57 -29.49
CA THR A 191 20.34 -9.65 -28.51
C THR A 191 20.20 -9.12 -27.07
N PHE A 192 19.19 -9.58 -26.35
CA PHE A 192 18.93 -9.25 -24.94
C PHE A 192 19.02 -10.51 -24.07
N HIS A 193 19.96 -10.54 -23.14
CA HIS A 193 20.10 -11.63 -22.16
C HIS A 193 19.17 -11.42 -20.95
N ALA A 194 18.58 -12.49 -20.45
CA ALA A 194 17.64 -12.43 -19.33
C ALA A 194 17.55 -13.76 -18.55
N HIS A 195 16.71 -13.77 -17.51
CA HIS A 195 16.54 -14.86 -16.55
C HIS A 195 15.09 -15.35 -16.56
N ARG A 196 14.85 -16.60 -16.99
CA ARG A 196 13.54 -17.25 -17.08
C ARG A 196 12.76 -17.14 -15.77
N LEU A 197 13.42 -17.30 -14.63
CA LEU A 197 12.82 -17.18 -13.30
C LEU A 197 12.24 -15.77 -13.02
N VAL A 198 13.00 -14.71 -13.34
CA VAL A 198 12.58 -13.32 -13.10
C VAL A 198 11.42 -12.95 -14.04
N LEU A 199 11.52 -13.36 -15.31
CA LEU A 199 10.46 -13.17 -16.31
C LEU A 199 9.16 -13.89 -15.88
N ALA A 200 9.23 -15.16 -15.48
CA ALA A 200 8.10 -15.98 -15.08
C ALA A 200 7.49 -15.64 -13.69
N MET A 201 8.23 -14.92 -12.85
CA MET A 201 7.72 -14.33 -11.60
C MET A 201 6.87 -13.09 -11.88
N ARG A 202 7.20 -12.32 -12.91
CA ARG A 202 6.66 -10.97 -13.17
C ARG A 202 5.63 -10.90 -14.30
N SER A 203 5.66 -11.85 -15.23
CA SER A 203 4.71 -11.98 -16.35
C SER A 203 4.11 -13.39 -16.40
N PRO A 204 2.77 -13.54 -16.28
CA PRO A 204 2.07 -14.79 -16.53
C PRO A 204 2.32 -15.36 -17.94
N VAL A 205 2.55 -14.50 -18.94
CA VAL A 205 2.85 -14.91 -20.32
C VAL A 205 4.22 -15.57 -20.42
N PHE A 206 5.27 -14.97 -19.85
CA PHE A 206 6.58 -15.63 -19.76
C PHE A 206 6.54 -16.88 -18.88
N ARG A 207 5.73 -16.89 -17.82
CA ARG A 207 5.52 -18.07 -16.98
C ARG A 207 4.96 -19.24 -17.77
N ALA A 208 3.92 -19.02 -18.57
CA ALA A 208 3.35 -20.03 -19.44
C ALA A 208 4.36 -20.50 -20.51
N LYS A 209 5.12 -19.57 -21.11
CA LYS A 209 6.12 -19.89 -22.14
C LYS A 209 7.26 -20.79 -21.65
N PHE A 210 7.81 -20.49 -20.46
CA PHE A 210 9.00 -21.19 -19.94
C PHE A 210 8.69 -22.38 -19.02
N PHE A 211 7.53 -22.38 -18.35
CA PHE A 211 7.17 -23.38 -17.33
C PHE A 211 5.78 -24.02 -17.55
N GLY A 212 5.13 -23.76 -18.68
CA GLY A 212 3.97 -24.54 -19.15
C GLY A 212 4.39 -25.77 -19.97
N ASP A 213 3.41 -26.54 -20.45
CA ASP A 213 3.61 -27.79 -21.21
C ASP A 213 4.15 -27.57 -22.65
N SER A 214 4.60 -26.37 -22.99
CA SER A 214 5.10 -26.00 -24.32
C SER A 214 6.51 -26.51 -24.61
N ARG A 215 6.71 -26.98 -25.86
CA ARG A 215 8.00 -27.46 -26.39
C ARG A 215 9.09 -26.38 -26.46
N ASP A 216 8.71 -25.11 -26.40
CA ASP A 216 9.60 -23.94 -26.33
C ASP A 216 10.56 -23.98 -25.12
N SER A 217 10.28 -24.78 -24.10
CA SER A 217 11.10 -24.88 -22.88
C SER A 217 12.55 -25.34 -23.12
N GLU A 218 12.86 -26.01 -24.24
CA GLU A 218 14.22 -26.40 -24.65
C GLU A 218 14.96 -25.37 -25.52
N GLN A 219 14.33 -24.24 -25.88
CA GLN A 219 14.95 -23.20 -26.70
C GLN A 219 15.55 -22.07 -25.84
N ASP A 220 16.81 -21.72 -26.10
CA ASP A 220 17.54 -20.71 -25.33
C ASP A 220 17.48 -19.29 -25.95
N VAL A 221 17.11 -19.17 -27.24
CA VAL A 221 17.04 -17.89 -27.97
C VAL A 221 15.69 -17.73 -28.67
N PHE A 222 14.98 -16.64 -28.39
CA PHE A 222 13.64 -16.36 -28.94
C PHE A 222 13.61 -15.07 -29.76
N ALA A 223 13.11 -15.14 -30.99
CA ALA A 223 12.85 -13.94 -31.79
C ALA A 223 11.58 -13.23 -31.29
N VAL A 224 11.62 -11.89 -31.21
CA VAL A 224 10.44 -11.03 -30.97
C VAL A 224 10.28 -10.14 -32.20
N ALA A 225 9.23 -10.38 -32.98
CA ALA A 225 8.98 -9.70 -34.24
C ALA A 225 8.12 -8.43 -34.09
N ASP A 226 7.16 -8.46 -33.17
CA ASP A 226 6.09 -7.44 -33.05
C ASP A 226 6.42 -6.35 -32.00
N MET A 227 7.70 -6.10 -31.73
CA MET A 227 8.15 -5.09 -30.76
C MET A 227 9.52 -4.53 -31.14
N SER A 228 9.70 -3.22 -31.02
CA SER A 228 10.99 -2.59 -31.28
C SER A 228 11.98 -2.82 -30.13
N ALA A 229 13.27 -2.84 -30.43
CA ALA A 229 14.33 -3.04 -29.45
C ALA A 229 14.35 -2.00 -28.31
N PRO A 230 14.01 -0.70 -28.50
CA PRO A 230 13.84 0.25 -27.41
C PRO A 230 12.68 -0.10 -26.48
N VAL A 231 11.51 -0.48 -27.02
CA VAL A 231 10.32 -0.86 -26.24
C VAL A 231 10.59 -2.11 -25.42
N PHE A 232 11.18 -3.14 -26.04
CA PHE A 232 11.57 -4.36 -25.36
C PHE A 232 12.58 -4.09 -24.23
N ARG A 233 13.56 -3.19 -24.44
CA ARG A 233 14.53 -2.80 -23.42
C ARG A 233 13.87 -2.18 -22.18
N VAL A 234 12.90 -1.28 -22.37
CA VAL A 234 12.21 -0.62 -21.24
C VAL A 234 11.26 -1.59 -20.54
N MET A 235 10.53 -2.42 -21.28
CA MET A 235 9.72 -3.50 -20.70
C MET A 235 10.59 -4.47 -19.87
N LEU A 236 11.75 -4.85 -20.39
CA LEU A 236 12.67 -5.76 -19.70
C LEU A 236 13.27 -5.11 -18.45
N ARG A 237 13.65 -3.82 -18.49
CA ARG A 237 14.09 -3.08 -17.29
C ARG A 237 12.98 -3.05 -16.24
N PHE A 238 11.74 -2.71 -16.62
CA PHE A 238 10.59 -2.69 -15.72
C PHE A 238 10.32 -4.05 -15.06
N ILE A 239 10.50 -5.16 -15.79
CA ILE A 239 10.34 -6.50 -15.19
C ILE A 239 11.28 -6.70 -14.00
N TYR A 240 12.53 -6.22 -14.09
CA TYR A 240 13.57 -6.40 -13.05
C TYR A 240 13.56 -5.33 -11.95
N THR A 241 13.18 -4.09 -12.26
CA THR A 241 13.26 -2.98 -11.29
C THR A 241 11.91 -2.50 -10.78
N ASP A 242 10.83 -2.81 -11.51
CA ASP A 242 9.49 -2.23 -11.31
C ASP A 242 9.48 -0.69 -11.41
N GLU A 243 10.45 -0.14 -12.12
CA GLU A 243 10.58 1.29 -12.44
C GLU A 243 10.47 1.49 -13.94
N VAL A 244 9.83 2.58 -14.35
CA VAL A 244 9.78 3.02 -15.75
C VAL A 244 10.23 4.48 -15.78
N ASP A 245 11.26 4.76 -16.57
CA ASP A 245 11.63 6.12 -16.90
C ASP A 245 11.14 6.42 -18.32
N LEU A 246 10.06 7.20 -18.40
CA LEU A 246 9.50 7.75 -19.64
C LEU A 246 9.87 9.23 -19.81
N GLU A 247 10.66 9.80 -18.91
CA GLU A 247 11.11 11.19 -18.93
C GLU A 247 12.50 11.32 -19.53
N MET A 248 12.74 10.61 -20.65
CA MET A 248 14.01 10.66 -21.38
C MET A 248 14.42 12.10 -21.73
N GLU A 249 15.41 12.62 -21.01
CA GLU A 249 15.94 13.97 -21.21
C GLU A 249 16.37 14.20 -22.67
N GLY A 250 15.93 15.32 -23.25
CA GLY A 250 16.24 15.70 -24.64
C GLY A 250 15.40 15.01 -25.73
N SER A 251 14.50 14.09 -25.40
CA SER A 251 13.60 13.46 -26.38
C SER A 251 12.37 14.34 -26.69
N GLU A 252 11.94 14.33 -27.96
CA GLU A 252 10.72 15.03 -28.38
C GLU A 252 9.47 14.41 -27.74
N GLU A 253 8.47 15.23 -27.42
CA GLU A 253 7.23 14.76 -26.78
C GLU A 253 6.51 13.71 -27.64
N SER A 254 6.48 13.88 -28.96
CA SER A 254 5.92 12.90 -29.90
C SER A 254 6.60 11.53 -29.80
N GLN A 255 7.93 11.49 -29.62
CA GLN A 255 8.69 10.24 -29.48
C GLN A 255 8.39 9.56 -28.13
N ARG A 256 8.28 10.34 -27.05
CA ARG A 256 7.86 9.82 -25.74
C ARG A 256 6.45 9.26 -25.75
N MET A 257 5.52 9.89 -26.48
CA MET A 257 4.14 9.41 -26.58
C MET A 257 4.03 8.15 -27.45
N ALA A 258 4.78 8.06 -28.55
CA ALA A 258 4.90 6.81 -29.31
C ALA A 258 5.46 5.67 -28.45
N MET A 259 6.57 5.92 -27.74
CA MET A 259 7.17 4.98 -26.80
C MET A 259 6.18 4.53 -25.70
N ALA A 260 5.43 5.47 -25.11
CA ALA A 260 4.43 5.14 -24.09
C ALA A 260 3.24 4.34 -24.65
N GLY A 261 2.84 4.58 -25.90
CA GLY A 261 1.81 3.81 -26.60
C GLY A 261 2.26 2.38 -26.94
N ASP A 262 3.46 2.23 -27.52
CA ASP A 262 4.02 0.92 -27.83
C ASP A 262 4.27 0.10 -26.56
N LEU A 263 4.74 0.75 -25.48
CA LEU A 263 4.94 0.12 -24.17
C LEU A 263 3.61 -0.24 -23.49
N LEU A 264 2.52 0.48 -23.75
CA LEU A 264 1.17 0.10 -23.30
C LEU A 264 0.69 -1.19 -23.98
N VAL A 265 0.91 -1.32 -25.30
CA VAL A 265 0.62 -2.54 -26.06
C VAL A 265 1.47 -3.70 -25.56
N ALA A 266 2.77 -3.48 -25.34
CA ALA A 266 3.66 -4.46 -24.74
C ALA A 266 3.20 -4.89 -23.33
N ALA A 267 2.75 -3.95 -22.50
CA ALA A 267 2.28 -4.23 -21.15
C ALA A 267 1.03 -5.11 -21.12
N ASP A 268 0.07 -4.89 -22.02
CA ASP A 268 -1.11 -5.75 -22.12
C ASP A 268 -0.75 -7.12 -22.71
N LEU A 269 0.09 -7.18 -23.76
CA LEU A 269 0.53 -8.41 -24.41
C LEU A 269 1.29 -9.37 -23.48
N TYR A 270 2.07 -8.83 -22.54
CA TYR A 270 2.85 -9.62 -21.57
C TYR A 270 2.19 -9.70 -20.17
N ASP A 271 0.96 -9.20 -20.01
CA ASP A 271 0.20 -9.16 -18.76
C ASP A 271 0.99 -8.52 -17.59
N LEU A 272 1.49 -7.31 -17.85
CA LEU A 272 2.24 -6.46 -16.93
C LEU A 272 1.35 -5.31 -16.42
N GLU A 273 0.32 -5.65 -15.65
CA GLU A 273 -0.74 -4.71 -15.20
C GLU A 273 -0.19 -3.37 -14.66
N ARG A 274 0.84 -3.40 -13.81
CA ARG A 274 1.42 -2.17 -13.23
C ARG A 274 2.14 -1.30 -14.27
N LEU A 275 2.77 -1.90 -15.28
CA LEU A 275 3.33 -1.17 -16.42
C LEU A 275 2.22 -0.53 -17.24
N ARG A 276 1.13 -1.27 -17.49
CA ARG A 276 -0.05 -0.77 -18.21
C ARG A 276 -0.61 0.47 -17.52
N LEU A 277 -0.83 0.41 -16.21
CA LEU A 277 -1.34 1.54 -15.42
C LEU A 277 -0.38 2.76 -15.38
N LEU A 278 0.94 2.54 -15.41
CA LEU A 278 1.94 3.61 -15.52
C LEU A 278 1.87 4.29 -16.90
N CYS A 279 1.83 3.50 -17.98
CA CYS A 279 1.67 4.01 -19.34
C CYS A 279 0.32 4.74 -19.51
N GLU A 280 -0.78 4.20 -18.97
CA GLU A 280 -2.09 4.85 -18.99
C GLU A 280 -2.03 6.24 -18.32
N LYS A 281 -1.42 6.31 -17.13
CA LYS A 281 -1.21 7.59 -16.44
C LYS A 281 -0.38 8.56 -17.27
N THR A 282 0.76 8.15 -17.81
CA THR A 282 1.65 9.04 -18.59
C THR A 282 0.95 9.58 -19.85
N LEU A 283 0.18 8.75 -20.55
CA LEU A 283 -0.61 9.18 -21.70
C LEU A 283 -1.69 10.19 -21.27
N TRP A 284 -2.41 9.93 -20.18
CA TRP A 284 -3.43 10.85 -19.64
C TRP A 284 -2.86 12.19 -19.16
N ASP A 285 -1.75 12.18 -18.43
CA ASP A 285 -1.10 13.40 -17.95
C ASP A 285 -0.56 14.25 -19.13
N SER A 286 -0.22 13.62 -20.26
CA SER A 286 0.06 14.34 -21.51
C SER A 286 -1.20 15.08 -22.01
N VAL A 287 -2.35 14.40 -22.08
CA VAL A 287 -3.62 14.92 -22.62
C VAL A 287 -4.09 16.14 -21.83
N ARG A 288 -4.15 16.04 -20.50
CA ARG A 288 -4.73 17.08 -19.63
C ARG A 288 -3.95 18.39 -19.57
N GLY A 289 -2.64 18.36 -19.82
CA GLY A 289 -1.73 19.45 -19.39
C GLY A 289 -1.35 20.51 -20.42
N LYS A 290 -1.65 20.34 -21.71
CA LYS A 290 -1.02 21.16 -22.79
C LYS A 290 -1.93 21.41 -24.01
N ALA A 291 -1.57 22.43 -24.79
CA ALA A 291 -2.12 22.70 -26.12
C ALA A 291 -2.04 21.44 -27.00
N GLY A 292 -3.06 21.21 -27.85
CA GLY A 292 -3.18 19.97 -28.62
C GLY A 292 -3.59 18.74 -27.80
N GLY A 293 -4.12 18.91 -26.58
CA GLY A 293 -4.69 17.80 -25.78
C GLY A 293 -5.77 17.00 -26.50
N VAL A 294 -6.63 17.65 -27.30
CA VAL A 294 -7.75 16.99 -27.99
C VAL A 294 -7.30 16.00 -29.07
N GLY A 295 -6.38 16.39 -29.97
CA GLY A 295 -5.84 15.48 -30.98
C GLY A 295 -5.07 14.30 -30.36
N ARG A 296 -4.37 14.54 -29.25
CA ARG A 296 -3.71 13.48 -28.46
C ARG A 296 -4.73 12.54 -27.80
N ALA A 297 -5.83 13.05 -27.26
CA ALA A 297 -6.92 12.23 -26.73
C ALA A 297 -7.57 11.36 -27.82
N VAL A 298 -7.75 11.89 -29.05
CA VAL A 298 -8.23 11.12 -30.20
C VAL A 298 -7.25 10.02 -30.60
N SER A 299 -5.94 10.30 -30.63
CA SER A 299 -4.90 9.29 -30.89
C SER A 299 -4.86 8.19 -29.83
N VAL A 300 -4.91 8.56 -28.54
CA VAL A 300 -4.92 7.60 -27.44
C VAL A 300 -6.19 6.75 -27.47
N LEU A 301 -7.36 7.34 -27.73
CA LEU A 301 -8.62 6.61 -27.89
C LEU A 301 -8.55 5.60 -29.06
N ALA A 302 -7.96 6.00 -30.20
CA ALA A 302 -7.74 5.11 -31.34
C ALA A 302 -6.79 3.94 -31.05
N LEU A 303 -5.87 4.11 -30.09
CA LEU A 303 -4.96 3.06 -29.63
C LEU A 303 -5.66 2.07 -28.69
N VAL A 304 -6.41 2.56 -27.69
CA VAL A 304 -6.91 1.71 -26.59
C VAL A 304 -8.28 1.08 -26.83
N ASN A 305 -9.21 1.79 -27.50
CA ASN A 305 -10.61 1.39 -27.56
C ASN A 305 -10.80 -0.05 -28.07
N GLY A 306 -11.36 -0.91 -27.22
CA GLY A 306 -11.68 -2.31 -27.54
C GLY A 306 -10.48 -3.22 -27.87
N ARG A 307 -9.24 -2.73 -27.74
CA ARG A 307 -8.02 -3.47 -28.12
C ARG A 307 -7.13 -3.87 -26.94
N LEU A 308 -7.13 -3.07 -25.88
CA LEU A 308 -6.29 -3.23 -24.69
C LEU A 308 -7.16 -3.16 -23.42
N ASN A 309 -6.73 -3.74 -22.30
CA ASN A 309 -7.48 -3.71 -21.04
C ASN A 309 -7.37 -2.36 -20.28
N CYS A 310 -7.50 -1.23 -20.99
CA CYS A 310 -7.23 0.13 -20.51
C CYS A 310 -8.52 0.94 -20.27
N ARG A 311 -9.56 0.32 -19.69
CA ARG A 311 -10.92 0.90 -19.60
C ARG A 311 -10.97 2.31 -19.02
N ARG A 312 -10.15 2.59 -17.99
CA ARG A 312 -10.13 3.91 -17.34
C ARG A 312 -9.57 4.99 -18.25
N LEU A 313 -8.48 4.71 -18.99
CA LEU A 313 -7.95 5.64 -19.97
C LEU A 313 -8.92 5.85 -21.15
N ASP A 314 -9.53 4.75 -21.62
CA ASP A 314 -10.56 4.75 -22.66
C ASP A 314 -11.72 5.69 -22.29
N ASP A 315 -12.29 5.51 -21.09
CA ASP A 315 -13.36 6.35 -20.54
C ASP A 315 -12.97 7.83 -20.41
N LEU A 316 -11.75 8.10 -19.90
CA LEU A 316 -11.24 9.45 -19.70
C LEU A 316 -10.98 10.17 -21.03
N CYS A 317 -10.41 9.47 -22.02
CA CYS A 317 -10.20 10.01 -23.36
C CYS A 317 -11.52 10.20 -24.10
N ALA A 318 -12.45 9.24 -24.05
CA ALA A 318 -13.78 9.36 -24.66
C ALA A 318 -14.57 10.54 -24.07
N GLY A 319 -14.55 10.70 -22.75
CA GLY A 319 -15.16 11.86 -22.07
C GLY A 319 -14.51 13.19 -22.43
N TYR A 320 -13.17 13.25 -22.52
CA TYR A 320 -12.44 14.46 -22.91
C TYR A 320 -12.71 14.86 -24.37
N VAL A 321 -12.71 13.88 -25.29
CA VAL A 321 -13.06 14.10 -26.71
C VAL A 321 -14.52 14.53 -26.85
N ALA A 322 -15.44 13.97 -26.06
CA ALA A 322 -16.84 14.38 -26.04
C ALA A 322 -17.02 15.83 -25.55
N GLY A 323 -16.35 16.21 -24.44
CA GLY A 323 -16.35 17.57 -23.92
C GLY A 323 -15.74 18.61 -24.88
N ALA A 324 -14.85 18.19 -25.78
CA ALA A 324 -14.18 19.04 -26.77
C ALA A 324 -14.56 18.69 -28.24
N TRP A 325 -15.75 18.14 -28.47
CA TRP A 325 -16.16 17.50 -29.72
C TRP A 325 -15.95 18.34 -31.00
N ASP A 326 -16.25 19.64 -30.95
CA ASP A 326 -16.11 20.51 -32.12
C ASP A 326 -14.64 20.80 -32.47
N ALA A 327 -13.75 20.79 -31.48
CA ALA A 327 -12.30 20.82 -31.69
C ALA A 327 -11.79 19.46 -32.19
N ALA A 328 -12.31 18.34 -31.67
CA ALA A 328 -11.90 16.99 -32.05
C ALA A 328 -12.13 16.71 -33.54
N LYS A 329 -13.29 17.06 -34.09
CA LYS A 329 -13.59 16.92 -35.53
C LYS A 329 -12.66 17.73 -36.45
N ALA A 330 -11.98 18.74 -35.93
CA ALA A 330 -11.09 19.60 -36.69
C ALA A 330 -9.63 19.12 -36.69
N THR A 331 -9.29 18.06 -35.94
CA THR A 331 -7.94 17.50 -35.91
C THR A 331 -7.77 16.39 -36.95
N GLU A 332 -6.55 16.16 -37.43
CA GLU A 332 -6.27 15.17 -38.49
C GLU A 332 -6.47 13.73 -37.98
N GLU A 333 -6.22 13.51 -36.68
CA GLU A 333 -6.35 12.23 -35.99
C GLU A 333 -7.79 11.69 -35.98
N TYR A 334 -8.79 12.59 -36.05
CA TYR A 334 -10.21 12.20 -36.10
C TYR A 334 -10.57 11.44 -37.38
N ALA A 335 -9.93 11.76 -38.51
CA ALA A 335 -10.09 10.99 -39.74
C ALA A 335 -9.54 9.56 -39.58
N GLY A 336 -8.45 9.41 -38.82
CA GLY A 336 -7.90 8.11 -38.41
C GLY A 336 -8.87 7.32 -37.54
N LEU A 337 -9.32 7.90 -36.42
CA LEU A 337 -10.28 7.25 -35.49
C LEU A 337 -11.54 6.76 -36.22
N LYS A 338 -12.11 7.57 -37.12
CA LYS A 338 -13.28 7.21 -37.91
C LYS A 338 -13.03 6.01 -38.85
N ALA A 339 -11.80 5.84 -39.33
CA ALA A 339 -11.43 4.74 -40.22
C ALA A 339 -11.08 3.44 -39.47
N THR A 340 -10.51 3.54 -38.26
CA THR A 340 -9.96 2.39 -37.52
C THR A 340 -10.83 1.88 -36.36
N CYS A 341 -11.66 2.75 -35.75
CA CYS A 341 -12.41 2.47 -34.53
C CYS A 341 -13.81 3.14 -34.56
N PRO A 342 -14.74 2.68 -35.43
CA PRO A 342 -16.09 3.26 -35.53
C PRO A 342 -16.94 3.10 -34.25
N ASP A 343 -16.69 2.08 -33.45
CA ASP A 343 -17.43 1.85 -32.20
C ASP A 343 -17.05 2.87 -31.11
N ALA A 344 -15.77 3.27 -31.03
CA ALA A 344 -15.31 4.37 -30.17
C ALA A 344 -16.04 5.68 -30.51
N LEU A 345 -16.26 5.91 -31.81
CA LEU A 345 -16.94 7.09 -32.30
C LEU A 345 -18.42 7.10 -31.88
N ALA A 346 -19.06 5.93 -31.80
CA ALA A 346 -20.42 5.78 -31.31
C ALA A 346 -20.54 6.10 -29.81
N ASP A 347 -19.65 5.55 -28.98
CA ASP A 347 -19.59 5.84 -27.54
C ASP A 347 -19.31 7.33 -27.26
N VAL A 348 -18.32 7.92 -27.94
CA VAL A 348 -18.06 9.36 -27.85
C VAL A 348 -19.29 10.18 -28.26
N LEU A 349 -20.00 9.79 -29.32
CA LEU A 349 -21.23 10.48 -29.74
C LEU A 349 -22.35 10.37 -28.70
N GLU A 350 -22.50 9.23 -28.03
CA GLU A 350 -23.43 9.05 -26.91
C GLU A 350 -23.07 10.00 -25.76
N ARG A 351 -21.81 10.01 -25.33
CA ARG A 351 -21.29 10.94 -24.31
C ARG A 351 -21.43 12.41 -24.69
N VAL A 352 -21.35 12.77 -25.98
CA VAL A 352 -21.63 14.14 -26.49
C VAL A 352 -23.10 14.52 -26.35
N MET A 353 -24.02 13.59 -26.60
CA MET A 353 -25.45 13.82 -26.40
C MET A 353 -25.75 14.04 -24.92
N ASP A 354 -25.17 13.21 -24.04
CA ASP A 354 -25.32 13.35 -22.58
C ASP A 354 -24.69 14.64 -22.04
N HIS A 355 -23.49 15.02 -22.49
CA HIS A 355 -22.86 16.29 -22.10
C HIS A 355 -23.75 17.49 -22.48
N ARG A 356 -24.40 17.45 -23.65
CA ARG A 356 -25.34 18.51 -24.08
C ARG A 356 -26.63 18.54 -23.26
N GLN A 357 -27.08 17.40 -22.73
CA GLN A 357 -28.19 17.36 -21.76
C GLN A 357 -27.76 17.85 -20.37
N GLN A 358 -26.54 17.54 -19.94
CA GLN A 358 -26.01 17.91 -18.61
C GLN A 358 -25.59 19.38 -18.51
N GLN A 359 -24.97 19.97 -19.55
CA GLN A 359 -24.62 21.39 -19.57
C GLN A 359 -25.84 22.32 -19.45
N HIS A 360 -27.04 21.85 -19.83
CA HIS A 360 -28.30 22.56 -19.58
C HIS A 360 -28.72 22.61 -18.10
N ARG A 361 -28.01 21.90 -17.20
CA ARG A 361 -28.45 21.65 -15.82
C ARG A 361 -27.46 22.09 -14.73
N SER A 362 -26.22 22.43 -15.08
CA SER A 362 -25.14 22.68 -14.12
C SER A 362 -24.39 24.00 -14.36
N SER A 363 -24.83 25.07 -13.69
CA SER A 363 -24.07 26.31 -13.56
C SER A 363 -24.07 26.78 -12.10
N LEU A 364 -23.04 26.43 -11.31
CA LEU A 364 -22.62 27.14 -10.08
C LEU A 364 -21.36 26.54 -9.40
N SER A 365 -20.24 27.28 -9.51
CA SER A 365 -19.13 27.41 -8.53
C SER A 365 -18.16 26.25 -8.24
N THR A 366 -16.87 26.60 -8.07
CA THR A 366 -15.76 25.73 -7.65
C THR A 366 -14.90 26.39 -6.58
N THR A 367 -14.48 25.65 -5.55
CA THR A 367 -13.34 25.99 -4.67
C THR A 367 -12.88 24.71 -3.97
N ALA A 368 -11.57 24.49 -3.83
CA ALA A 368 -11.00 23.25 -3.30
C ALA A 368 -11.36 23.01 -1.82
N ASN A 369 -12.47 22.31 -1.60
CA ASN A 369 -12.96 21.79 -0.33
C ASN A 369 -13.19 20.29 -0.48
N SER A 370 -12.93 19.49 0.56
CA SER A 370 -13.46 18.12 0.60
C SER A 370 -14.88 18.19 1.15
N VAL A 371 -15.85 17.65 0.38
CA VAL A 371 -17.26 17.60 0.72
C VAL A 371 -17.69 16.14 0.74
N SER A 372 -18.23 15.68 1.86
CA SER A 372 -18.85 14.36 2.01
C SER A 372 -20.37 14.50 2.12
N THR A 373 -21.13 13.59 1.52
CA THR A 373 -22.61 13.67 1.49
C THR A 373 -23.25 12.35 1.89
N TYR A 374 -23.99 12.34 3.01
CA TYR A 374 -24.78 11.17 3.43
C TYR A 374 -26.21 11.28 2.91
N VAL A 375 -26.74 10.23 2.27
CA VAL A 375 -28.09 10.20 1.68
C VAL A 375 -28.82 8.91 2.04
N LEU A 376 -29.97 9.02 2.70
CA LEU A 376 -30.93 7.92 2.88
C LEU A 376 -31.81 7.79 1.63
N SER A 377 -31.70 6.69 0.88
CA SER A 377 -32.57 6.42 -0.29
C SER A 377 -33.38 5.12 -0.12
N SER A 378 -34.70 5.22 -0.27
CA SER A 378 -35.64 4.12 -0.03
C SER A 378 -35.88 3.25 -1.27
N SER A 379 -34.81 2.65 -1.81
CA SER A 379 -34.91 1.74 -2.96
C SER A 379 -34.47 0.30 -2.62
N ASN A 380 -35.40 -0.65 -2.77
CA ASN A 380 -35.14 -2.08 -2.57
C ASN A 380 -34.26 -2.63 -3.69
N SER A 381 -32.95 -2.53 -3.52
CA SER A 381 -31.95 -3.11 -4.41
C SER A 381 -31.86 -4.64 -4.25
N LYS A 382 -31.53 -5.36 -5.33
CA LYS A 382 -31.27 -6.81 -5.33
C LYS A 382 -29.99 -7.09 -6.12
N GLY A 383 -29.00 -7.70 -5.47
CA GLY A 383 -27.76 -8.15 -6.10
C GLY A 383 -27.70 -9.68 -6.23
N LYS A 384 -26.91 -10.19 -7.19
CA LYS A 384 -26.56 -11.62 -7.30
C LYS A 384 -25.05 -11.79 -7.37
N HIS A 385 -24.45 -12.41 -6.35
CA HIS A 385 -23.02 -12.73 -6.30
C HIS A 385 -22.78 -14.24 -6.49
N ARG A 386 -21.85 -14.63 -7.37
CA ARG A 386 -21.49 -16.04 -7.62
C ARG A 386 -20.15 -16.37 -6.96
N PHE A 387 -20.21 -16.94 -5.76
CA PHE A 387 -19.02 -17.43 -5.05
C PHE A 387 -18.72 -18.89 -5.43
N THR A 388 -17.57 -19.13 -6.08
CA THR A 388 -17.15 -20.48 -6.52
C THR A 388 -15.95 -20.96 -5.71
N ILE A 389 -16.09 -22.06 -4.98
CA ILE A 389 -15.04 -22.58 -4.09
C ILE A 389 -14.19 -23.63 -4.81
N LEU A 390 -13.04 -23.18 -5.33
CA LEU A 390 -12.03 -24.07 -5.91
C LEU A 390 -11.36 -24.90 -4.81
N GLY A 391 -11.14 -26.20 -5.06
CA GLY A 391 -10.52 -27.09 -4.06
C GLY A 391 -11.40 -27.44 -2.85
N TYR A 392 -12.73 -27.41 -2.99
CA TYR A 392 -13.73 -27.77 -1.95
C TYR A 392 -13.34 -28.96 -1.04
N SER A 393 -12.86 -30.05 -1.63
CA SER A 393 -12.46 -31.27 -0.91
C SER A 393 -11.16 -31.15 -0.11
N VAL A 394 -10.33 -30.15 -0.40
CA VAL A 394 -9.15 -29.75 0.39
C VAL A 394 -9.58 -28.84 1.54
N ALA A 395 -10.43 -27.83 1.26
CA ALA A 395 -10.96 -26.93 2.28
C ALA A 395 -11.66 -27.69 3.43
N ARG A 396 -12.44 -28.73 3.12
CA ARG A 396 -13.05 -29.64 4.14
C ARG A 396 -12.06 -30.48 4.96
N ARG A 397 -10.80 -30.57 4.56
CA ARG A 397 -9.76 -31.34 5.28
C ARG A 397 -8.86 -30.44 6.13
N THR A 398 -8.52 -29.25 5.61
CA THR A 398 -7.59 -28.32 6.25
C THR A 398 -8.24 -27.42 7.29
N HIS A 399 -9.50 -27.03 7.10
CA HIS A 399 -10.17 -26.09 8.00
C HIS A 399 -10.79 -26.78 9.23
N GLY A 400 -10.66 -26.15 10.39
CA GLY A 400 -11.31 -26.49 11.66
C GLY A 400 -12.80 -26.14 11.70
N VAL A 401 -13.46 -26.45 12.82
CA VAL A 401 -14.83 -25.98 13.09
C VAL A 401 -14.75 -24.49 13.46
N GLY A 402 -15.53 -23.65 12.78
CA GLY A 402 -15.46 -22.19 12.94
C GLY A 402 -14.45 -21.46 12.04
N GLU A 403 -13.66 -22.17 11.23
CA GLU A 403 -12.82 -21.56 10.19
C GLU A 403 -13.56 -21.47 8.85
N PHE A 404 -13.31 -20.39 8.09
CA PHE A 404 -14.07 -20.07 6.87
C PHE A 404 -13.21 -19.65 5.68
N VAL A 405 -13.78 -19.83 4.49
CA VAL A 405 -13.32 -19.26 3.22
C VAL A 405 -14.20 -18.04 2.90
N ARG A 406 -13.58 -16.89 2.61
CA ARG A 406 -14.25 -15.61 2.33
C ARG A 406 -14.28 -15.35 0.81
N SER A 407 -15.36 -14.75 0.29
CA SER A 407 -15.37 -14.14 -1.05
C SER A 407 -14.60 -12.82 -1.06
N GLY A 408 -14.31 -12.28 -2.25
CA GLY A 408 -14.05 -10.84 -2.38
C GLY A 408 -15.27 -10.02 -1.94
N THR A 409 -15.07 -8.72 -1.69
CA THR A 409 -16.21 -7.82 -1.45
C THR A 409 -17.01 -7.60 -2.74
N PHE A 410 -18.30 -7.32 -2.61
CA PHE A 410 -19.19 -6.98 -3.71
C PHE A 410 -20.23 -5.95 -3.24
N GLU A 411 -20.54 -4.99 -4.09
CA GLU A 411 -21.48 -3.93 -3.75
C GLU A 411 -22.93 -4.37 -3.99
N ALA A 412 -23.80 -4.10 -3.02
CA ALA A 412 -25.25 -4.21 -3.17
C ALA A 412 -25.94 -3.19 -2.26
N GLY A 413 -26.85 -2.39 -2.81
CA GLY A 413 -27.61 -1.40 -2.05
C GLY A 413 -26.79 -0.24 -1.47
N GLY A 414 -25.60 0.03 -2.00
CA GLY A 414 -24.69 1.05 -1.48
C GLY A 414 -23.80 0.58 -0.32
N HIS A 415 -23.84 -0.71 0.02
CA HIS A 415 -22.96 -1.34 1.02
C HIS A 415 -22.03 -2.36 0.36
N GLU A 416 -20.81 -2.51 0.88
CA GLU A 416 -19.88 -3.60 0.53
C GLU A 416 -20.19 -4.86 1.35
N TRP A 417 -20.60 -5.93 0.67
CA TRP A 417 -20.90 -7.23 1.25
C TRP A 417 -19.80 -8.24 0.96
N TYR A 418 -19.76 -9.34 1.72
CA TYR A 418 -18.93 -10.51 1.40
C TYR A 418 -19.58 -11.78 1.97
N VAL A 419 -19.29 -12.92 1.34
CA VAL A 419 -19.79 -14.23 1.76
C VAL A 419 -18.70 -14.99 2.53
N THR A 420 -19.06 -15.65 3.63
CA THR A 420 -18.19 -16.59 4.34
C THR A 420 -18.78 -18.01 4.28
N TYR A 421 -17.93 -18.99 4.00
CA TYR A 421 -18.30 -20.40 3.92
C TYR A 421 -17.44 -21.24 4.87
N TYR A 422 -18.08 -22.01 5.75
CA TYR A 422 -17.42 -22.80 6.81
C TYR A 422 -17.37 -24.29 6.43
N PRO A 423 -16.23 -24.85 5.97
CA PRO A 423 -16.19 -26.19 5.37
C PRO A 423 -16.51 -27.35 6.33
N ARG A 424 -16.37 -27.13 7.65
CA ARG A 424 -16.76 -28.10 8.70
C ARG A 424 -17.93 -27.63 9.59
N GLY A 425 -18.61 -26.56 9.18
CA GLY A 425 -19.68 -25.95 9.97
C GLY A 425 -19.18 -25.12 11.15
N VAL A 426 -20.14 -24.63 11.94
CA VAL A 426 -19.94 -23.72 13.08
C VAL A 426 -20.71 -24.26 14.28
N SER A 427 -20.12 -24.19 15.48
CA SER A 427 -20.83 -24.48 16.73
C SER A 427 -21.60 -23.23 17.20
N GLY A 428 -22.75 -22.95 16.59
CA GLY A 428 -23.60 -21.81 16.92
C GLY A 428 -24.49 -21.39 15.76
N THR A 429 -25.62 -20.75 16.07
CA THR A 429 -26.58 -20.25 15.07
C THR A 429 -25.99 -19.16 14.19
N PHE A 430 -26.34 -19.19 12.91
CA PHE A 430 -25.75 -18.39 11.84
C PHE A 430 -26.02 -16.89 12.01
N LYS A 431 -25.09 -16.04 11.57
CA LYS A 431 -25.22 -14.57 11.53
C LYS A 431 -24.75 -14.04 10.17
N ILE A 432 -25.50 -13.07 9.61
CA ILE A 432 -25.02 -12.13 8.59
C ILE A 432 -24.67 -10.85 9.36
N GLY A 433 -23.55 -10.18 9.03
CA GLY A 433 -23.05 -9.08 9.84
C GLY A 433 -22.57 -7.88 9.04
N ASP A 434 -23.18 -6.72 9.32
CA ASP A 434 -22.58 -5.39 9.18
C ASP A 434 -21.53 -5.20 10.31
N PRO A 435 -20.47 -4.37 10.16
CA PRO A 435 -19.42 -4.25 11.20
C PRO A 435 -19.90 -3.60 12.51
N ASP A 436 -20.94 -2.77 12.44
CA ASP A 436 -21.58 -2.12 13.59
C ASP A 436 -22.93 -2.80 13.84
N GLY A 437 -23.01 -3.66 14.86
CA GLY A 437 -24.11 -4.61 15.00
C GLY A 437 -25.42 -4.03 15.53
N ASP A 438 -26.48 -4.18 14.73
CA ASP A 438 -27.89 -4.31 15.17
C ASP A 438 -28.57 -5.40 14.33
N ASP A 439 -29.46 -6.19 14.93
CA ASP A 439 -30.08 -7.37 14.29
C ASP A 439 -31.08 -6.98 13.19
N VAL A 440 -30.93 -7.55 11.98
CA VAL A 440 -31.95 -7.54 10.92
C VAL A 440 -32.28 -8.99 10.55
N ASP A 441 -33.50 -9.39 10.91
CA ASP A 441 -34.01 -10.75 10.67
C ASP A 441 -34.34 -10.96 9.18
N THR A 442 -33.83 -12.03 8.55
CA THR A 442 -34.27 -12.43 7.20
C THR A 442 -34.10 -13.92 6.96
N THR A 443 -35.22 -14.60 6.78
CA THR A 443 -35.29 -16.02 6.40
C THR A 443 -35.06 -16.21 4.90
N PHE A 444 -34.34 -17.28 4.54
CA PHE A 444 -34.22 -17.72 3.16
C PHE A 444 -35.38 -18.66 2.81
N GLU A 445 -36.21 -18.27 1.85
CA GLU A 445 -37.00 -19.22 1.06
C GLU A 445 -36.48 -19.28 -0.39
N HIS A 446 -36.51 -20.49 -0.95
CA HIS A 446 -35.88 -20.86 -2.20
C HIS A 446 -36.96 -21.07 -3.26
N PHE A 447 -37.05 -20.24 -4.31
CA PHE A 447 -37.83 -20.55 -5.51
C PHE A 447 -37.34 -19.82 -6.77
N ASP A 448 -37.56 -20.48 -7.92
CA ASP A 448 -37.28 -20.04 -9.29
C ASP A 448 -38.37 -19.11 -9.89
N HIS A 449 -38.06 -18.57 -11.08
CA HIS A 449 -38.92 -17.91 -12.09
C HIS A 449 -39.17 -16.38 -12.05
N ASP A 450 -39.44 -15.87 -13.26
CA ASP A 450 -39.46 -14.47 -13.70
C ASP A 450 -40.79 -13.72 -13.41
N PHE A 451 -40.78 -12.37 -13.35
CA PHE A 451 -41.44 -11.48 -14.33
C PHE A 451 -41.25 -9.96 -14.07
N SER A 452 -41.71 -9.13 -15.02
CA SER A 452 -41.65 -7.66 -15.11
C SER A 452 -43.04 -7.00 -15.08
N THR A 453 -43.16 -5.70 -14.75
CA THR A 453 -44.24 -4.79 -15.25
C THR A 453 -43.91 -3.28 -15.15
N ASN A 454 -44.52 -2.47 -16.05
CA ASN A 454 -44.31 -1.02 -16.28
C ASN A 454 -45.34 -0.09 -15.58
N ALA A 455 -45.06 1.23 -15.53
CA ALA A 455 -46.05 2.33 -15.73
C ALA A 455 -45.37 3.69 -16.01
N ALA A 456 -46.00 4.60 -16.79
CA ALA A 456 -45.48 5.91 -17.19
C ALA A 456 -46.58 6.99 -17.32
N VAL A 457 -46.28 8.30 -17.14
CA VAL A 457 -47.13 9.49 -17.47
C VAL A 457 -46.27 10.76 -17.75
N ASP A 458 -46.76 11.69 -18.59
CA ASP A 458 -46.15 12.91 -19.19
C ASP A 458 -47.30 13.86 -19.69
N PRO A 459 -47.18 15.12 -20.24
CA PRO A 459 -46.08 16.12 -20.36
C PRO A 459 -46.37 17.62 -20.00
N GLY A 460 -45.30 18.42 -19.84
CA GLY A 460 -45.18 19.83 -20.30
C GLY A 460 -45.76 21.00 -19.45
N PRO A 461 -45.69 22.28 -19.93
CA PRO A 461 -44.60 22.98 -20.63
C PRO A 461 -44.38 24.44 -20.07
N PRO A 462 -43.94 25.48 -20.83
CA PRO A 462 -42.54 25.89 -21.02
C PRO A 462 -42.22 27.35 -20.58
N LEU A 463 -40.95 27.71 -20.30
CA LEU A 463 -40.49 29.12 -20.29
C LEU A 463 -39.06 29.33 -20.84
N VAL A 464 -38.84 30.55 -21.35
CA VAL A 464 -37.83 30.98 -22.34
C VAL A 464 -36.46 31.34 -21.74
N PHE A 465 -35.38 31.11 -22.50
CA PHE A 465 -34.00 31.49 -22.17
C PHE A 465 -33.66 32.96 -22.49
N MET A 466 -32.66 33.51 -21.79
CA MET A 466 -31.90 34.68 -22.23
C MET A 466 -30.42 34.45 -21.90
N ASP A 467 -29.56 34.52 -22.92
CA ASP A 467 -28.17 34.08 -22.84
C ASP A 467 -27.23 35.04 -22.11
N CYS A 468 -26.18 34.50 -21.48
CA CYS A 468 -24.90 35.20 -21.30
C CYS A 468 -23.74 34.19 -21.17
N PRO A 469 -22.62 34.35 -21.90
CA PRO A 469 -21.58 33.32 -21.97
C PRO A 469 -20.55 33.46 -20.85
N SER A 470 -20.12 32.33 -20.28
CA SER A 470 -18.88 32.27 -19.51
C SER A 470 -18.18 30.91 -19.68
N THR A 471 -16.93 30.98 -20.13
CA THR A 471 -16.04 29.84 -20.34
C THR A 471 -15.65 29.21 -19.00
N ALA A 472 -16.22 28.05 -18.68
CA ALA A 472 -15.80 27.23 -17.54
C ALA A 472 -14.67 26.27 -17.94
N THR A 473 -13.52 26.36 -17.28
CA THR A 473 -12.47 25.33 -17.37
C THR A 473 -12.89 24.14 -16.51
N VAL A 474 -13.20 23.01 -17.15
CA VAL A 474 -13.59 21.76 -16.49
C VAL A 474 -12.41 21.21 -15.68
N GLU A 475 -12.63 20.82 -14.42
CA GLU A 475 -11.61 20.13 -13.61
C GLU A 475 -11.36 18.73 -14.19
N VAL A 476 -10.10 18.44 -14.54
CA VAL A 476 -9.72 17.21 -15.24
C VAL A 476 -9.29 16.13 -14.23
N PRO A 477 -9.91 14.93 -14.22
CA PRO A 477 -9.58 13.85 -13.29
C PRO A 477 -8.10 13.48 -13.26
N GLU A 478 -7.63 12.94 -12.13
CA GLU A 478 -6.24 12.49 -11.97
C GLU A 478 -6.13 10.96 -11.98
N MET A 479 -5.03 10.45 -12.54
CA MET A 479 -4.64 9.04 -12.44
C MET A 479 -3.49 8.89 -11.43
N VAL A 480 -3.69 8.03 -10.43
CA VAL A 480 -2.67 7.66 -9.45
C VAL A 480 -2.12 6.30 -9.83
N ALA A 481 -0.81 6.21 -10.05
CA ALA A 481 -0.14 4.94 -10.32
C ALA A 481 0.11 4.18 -9.00
N PRO A 482 -0.03 2.85 -8.97
CA PRO A 482 0.20 2.07 -7.76
C PRO A 482 1.69 2.07 -7.35
N PRO A 483 2.00 1.92 -6.04
CA PRO A 483 3.37 1.75 -5.56
C PRO A 483 4.01 0.48 -6.14
N SER A 484 5.33 0.36 -6.02
CA SER A 484 6.04 -0.84 -6.48
C SER A 484 5.55 -2.10 -5.77
N ASN A 485 5.42 -3.20 -6.52
CA ASN A 485 5.00 -4.50 -6.02
C ASN A 485 6.08 -5.60 -6.17
N ILE A 486 7.32 -5.25 -6.52
CA ILE A 486 8.36 -6.26 -6.77
C ILE A 486 8.66 -7.14 -5.55
N SER A 487 8.70 -6.57 -4.35
CA SER A 487 8.89 -7.32 -3.10
C SER A 487 7.77 -8.36 -2.87
N TRP A 488 6.52 -8.05 -3.21
CA TRP A 488 5.40 -8.98 -3.11
C TRP A 488 5.52 -10.14 -4.11
N HIS A 489 6.00 -9.88 -5.33
CA HIS A 489 6.27 -10.95 -6.29
C HIS A 489 7.40 -11.88 -5.82
N LEU A 490 8.44 -11.33 -5.17
CA LEU A 490 9.55 -12.10 -4.61
C LEU A 490 9.15 -12.90 -3.37
N GLU A 491 8.39 -12.32 -2.45
CA GLU A 491 7.80 -13.00 -1.29
C GLU A 491 6.94 -14.20 -1.75
N ARG A 492 6.05 -13.97 -2.71
CA ARG A 492 5.23 -15.03 -3.33
C ARG A 492 6.06 -16.09 -4.06
N LEU A 493 7.21 -15.72 -4.63
CA LEU A 493 8.15 -16.67 -5.25
C LEU A 493 8.79 -17.58 -4.20
N LEU A 494 9.17 -17.03 -3.03
CA LEU A 494 9.68 -17.79 -1.89
C LEU A 494 8.61 -18.75 -1.33
N ASP A 495 7.42 -18.24 -1.00
CA ASP A 495 6.33 -19.01 -0.39
C ASP A 495 5.82 -20.15 -1.28
N SER A 496 5.74 -19.92 -2.59
CA SER A 496 5.30 -20.96 -3.53
C SER A 496 6.37 -22.00 -3.86
N GLY A 497 7.65 -21.71 -3.60
CA GLY A 497 8.79 -22.52 -4.03
C GLY A 497 8.84 -22.75 -5.54
N PHE A 498 8.16 -21.92 -6.34
CA PHE A 498 8.04 -22.12 -7.78
C PHE A 498 9.37 -21.84 -8.49
N GLY A 499 9.91 -22.84 -9.18
CA GLY A 499 11.19 -22.71 -9.88
C GLY A 499 12.42 -22.88 -8.97
N SER A 500 12.23 -23.30 -7.71
CA SER A 500 13.33 -23.53 -6.76
C SER A 500 14.29 -24.60 -7.27
N ASP A 501 15.58 -24.27 -7.34
CA ASP A 501 16.67 -25.14 -7.79
C ASP A 501 17.60 -25.60 -6.65
N VAL A 502 17.33 -25.16 -5.41
CA VAL A 502 18.05 -25.51 -4.19
C VAL A 502 17.09 -25.70 -3.01
N ALA A 503 17.41 -26.65 -2.13
CA ALA A 503 16.74 -26.84 -0.85
C ALA A 503 17.74 -26.91 0.32
N PHE A 504 17.39 -26.31 1.44
CA PHE A 504 18.11 -26.38 2.70
C PHE A 504 17.30 -27.15 3.74
N VAL A 505 17.96 -27.86 4.65
CA VAL A 505 17.33 -28.48 5.82
C VAL A 505 17.94 -27.90 7.07
N VAL A 506 17.08 -27.33 7.93
CA VAL A 506 17.44 -26.68 9.19
C VAL A 506 16.53 -27.25 10.27
N GLU A 507 17.12 -27.86 11.30
CA GLU A 507 16.37 -28.57 12.37
C GLU A 507 15.35 -29.61 11.84
N GLY A 508 15.61 -30.19 10.66
CA GLY A 508 14.73 -31.15 9.99
C GLY A 508 13.63 -30.54 9.11
N VAL A 509 13.52 -29.21 9.03
CA VAL A 509 12.57 -28.49 8.17
C VAL A 509 13.21 -28.19 6.81
N GLU A 510 12.56 -28.57 5.71
CA GLU A 510 12.98 -28.24 4.33
C GLU A 510 12.56 -26.82 3.93
N PHE A 511 13.52 -26.02 3.46
CA PHE A 511 13.33 -24.68 2.92
C PHE A 511 13.79 -24.64 1.46
N ARG A 512 12.92 -24.20 0.55
CA ARG A 512 13.24 -24.07 -0.88
C ARG A 512 13.65 -22.65 -1.21
N ALA A 513 14.63 -22.53 -2.10
CA ALA A 513 15.14 -21.23 -2.54
C ALA A 513 15.63 -21.27 -4.00
N HIS A 514 16.08 -20.12 -4.48
CA HIS A 514 16.51 -19.88 -5.84
C HIS A 514 17.98 -19.46 -5.84
N THR A 515 18.84 -20.28 -6.44
CA THR A 515 20.29 -20.08 -6.53
C THR A 515 20.64 -18.74 -7.19
N LEU A 516 19.78 -18.24 -8.09
CA LEU A 516 19.90 -16.93 -8.71
C LEU A 516 19.83 -15.77 -7.69
N LEU A 517 18.83 -15.79 -6.81
CA LEU A 517 18.64 -14.78 -5.77
C LEU A 517 19.67 -14.92 -4.64
N LEU A 518 20.02 -16.15 -4.26
CA LEU A 518 21.11 -16.39 -3.31
C LEU A 518 22.44 -15.85 -3.84
N TYR A 519 22.77 -16.06 -5.12
CA TYR A 519 23.99 -15.54 -5.72
C TYR A 519 24.10 -14.02 -5.61
N MET A 520 23.00 -13.31 -5.85
CA MET A 520 22.91 -11.85 -5.84
C MET A 520 22.84 -11.24 -4.43
N ARG A 521 22.22 -11.93 -3.46
CA ARG A 521 21.93 -11.38 -2.11
C ARG A 521 22.75 -11.96 -0.97
N SER A 522 23.20 -13.22 -1.08
CA SER A 522 24.02 -13.89 -0.07
C SER A 522 25.04 -14.81 -0.76
N PRO A 523 26.19 -14.26 -1.18
CA PRO A 523 27.31 -15.05 -1.70
C PRO A 523 27.73 -16.18 -0.73
N ALA A 524 27.56 -15.98 0.58
CA ALA A 524 27.77 -17.01 1.60
C ALA A 524 26.82 -18.22 1.40
N LEU A 525 25.49 -18.03 1.42
CA LEU A 525 24.51 -19.11 1.24
C LEU A 525 24.64 -19.77 -0.14
N PHE A 526 24.90 -18.99 -1.18
CA PHE A 526 25.18 -19.51 -2.52
C PHE A 526 26.41 -20.42 -2.53
N ASN A 527 27.49 -20.02 -1.85
CA ASN A 527 28.71 -20.82 -1.76
C ASN A 527 28.56 -22.03 -0.84
N GLU A 528 27.77 -21.96 0.22
CA GLU A 528 27.44 -23.08 1.13
C GLU A 528 26.72 -24.19 0.36
N ALA A 529 25.67 -23.84 -0.41
CA ALA A 529 25.02 -24.76 -1.35
C ALA A 529 25.97 -25.33 -2.41
N ARG A 530 26.82 -24.47 -3.01
CA ARG A 530 27.76 -24.88 -4.07
C ARG A 530 28.88 -25.80 -3.57
N ALA A 531 29.39 -25.60 -2.36
CA ALA A 531 30.50 -26.37 -1.80
C ALA A 531 30.12 -27.84 -1.58
N GLU A 532 28.89 -28.10 -1.11
CA GLU A 532 28.35 -29.45 -0.95
C GLU A 532 28.20 -30.19 -2.29
N VAL A 533 27.78 -29.50 -3.36
CA VAL A 533 27.75 -30.09 -4.72
C VAL A 533 29.15 -30.54 -5.16
N VAL A 534 30.19 -29.76 -4.85
CA VAL A 534 31.58 -30.13 -5.22
C VAL A 534 32.09 -31.34 -4.43
N LYS A 535 31.72 -31.47 -3.15
CA LYS A 535 32.00 -32.68 -2.34
C LYS A 535 31.31 -33.91 -2.96
N LYS A 536 30.01 -33.80 -3.27
CA LYS A 536 29.20 -34.91 -3.82
C LYS A 536 29.60 -35.33 -5.23
N LYS A 537 30.09 -34.43 -6.11
CA LYS A 537 30.56 -34.76 -7.47
C LYS A 537 31.72 -35.77 -7.55
N LYS A 538 32.38 -36.11 -6.43
CA LYS A 538 33.32 -37.24 -6.36
C LYS A 538 32.63 -38.61 -6.29
N SER A 539 31.35 -38.67 -5.96
CA SER A 539 30.49 -39.84 -6.10
C SER A 539 29.68 -39.74 -7.42
N LYS A 540 29.35 -40.88 -8.01
CA LYS A 540 29.04 -40.97 -9.45
C LYS A 540 27.55 -40.93 -9.80
N SER A 541 26.70 -40.37 -8.93
CA SER A 541 25.24 -40.28 -9.14
C SER A 541 24.74 -38.84 -9.01
N LYS A 542 23.69 -38.51 -9.75
CA LYS A 542 23.02 -37.21 -9.74
C LYS A 542 21.50 -37.43 -9.71
N LYS A 543 20.97 -37.66 -8.53
CA LYS A 543 19.54 -37.76 -8.22
C LYS A 543 18.98 -36.41 -7.78
N LYS A 544 17.65 -36.26 -7.85
CA LYS A 544 16.93 -35.06 -7.36
C LYS A 544 17.08 -34.84 -5.85
N GLU A 545 17.37 -35.90 -5.10
CA GLU A 545 17.66 -35.90 -3.66
C GLU A 545 19.02 -35.24 -3.32
N ASP A 546 19.90 -35.01 -4.29
CA ASP A 546 21.28 -34.54 -4.04
C ASP A 546 21.41 -33.02 -3.82
N LEU A 547 20.36 -32.24 -4.13
CA LEU A 547 20.31 -30.76 -4.02
C LEU A 547 19.82 -30.26 -2.65
N VAL A 548 19.77 -31.14 -1.66
CA VAL A 548 19.42 -30.85 -0.27
C VAL A 548 20.69 -30.62 0.56
N PHE A 549 20.76 -29.47 1.24
CA PHE A 549 21.93 -29.01 2.00
C PHE A 549 21.57 -28.77 3.48
N TRP A 550 22.40 -29.22 4.41
CA TRP A 550 22.14 -29.10 5.85
C TRP A 550 22.80 -27.85 6.41
N ILE A 551 22.07 -27.09 7.24
CA ILE A 551 22.58 -25.90 7.93
C ILE A 551 22.43 -26.12 9.44
N ASP A 552 23.56 -26.36 10.10
CA ASP A 552 23.64 -26.52 11.55
C ASP A 552 23.86 -25.16 12.25
N GLY A 553 23.41 -25.01 13.51
CA GLY A 553 23.74 -23.85 14.34
C GLY A 553 22.98 -22.56 14.03
N VAL A 554 21.85 -22.66 13.32
CA VAL A 554 20.81 -21.61 13.18
C VAL A 554 19.46 -22.33 13.34
N THR A 555 18.48 -21.71 14.01
CA THR A 555 17.15 -22.32 14.15
C THR A 555 16.34 -22.20 12.87
N ALA A 556 15.35 -23.09 12.66
CA ALA A 556 14.47 -23.05 11.50
C ALA A 556 13.72 -21.70 11.38
N VAL A 557 13.35 -21.09 12.52
CA VAL A 557 12.68 -19.78 12.56
C VAL A 557 13.60 -18.65 12.10
N VAL A 558 14.83 -18.60 12.62
CA VAL A 558 15.83 -17.59 12.23
C VAL A 558 16.22 -17.78 10.76
N PHE A 559 16.37 -19.02 10.30
CA PHE A 559 16.66 -19.29 8.89
C PHE A 559 15.49 -18.89 7.95
N LYS A 560 14.24 -19.09 8.37
CA LYS A 560 13.07 -18.56 7.63
C LYS A 560 13.14 -17.03 7.50
N ALA A 561 13.49 -16.33 8.57
CA ALA A 561 13.64 -14.86 8.55
C ALA A 561 14.81 -14.39 7.67
N VAL A 562 15.93 -15.13 7.65
CA VAL A 562 17.05 -14.91 6.73
C VAL A 562 16.61 -15.05 5.27
N LEU A 563 15.85 -16.10 4.93
CA LEU A 563 15.32 -16.26 3.58
C LEU A 563 14.31 -15.18 3.23
N HIS A 564 13.41 -14.79 4.14
CA HIS A 564 12.51 -13.65 3.92
C HIS A 564 13.29 -12.37 3.60
N PHE A 565 14.30 -12.04 4.41
CA PHE A 565 15.15 -10.87 4.21
C PHE A 565 15.87 -10.90 2.84
N VAL A 566 16.39 -12.07 2.44
CA VAL A 566 17.02 -12.26 1.11
C VAL A 566 16.08 -11.90 -0.04
N TYR A 567 14.76 -12.09 0.10
CA TYR A 567 13.77 -11.86 -0.97
C TYR A 567 13.05 -10.51 -0.87
N THR A 568 13.12 -9.81 0.25
CA THR A 568 12.29 -8.61 0.52
C THR A 568 13.09 -7.38 0.96
N ASP A 569 14.35 -7.56 1.38
CA ASP A 569 15.13 -6.55 2.12
C ASP A 569 14.51 -6.12 3.46
N GLU A 570 13.58 -6.90 3.99
CA GLU A 570 12.84 -6.62 5.22
C GLU A 570 12.87 -7.83 6.17
N LEU A 571 12.94 -7.55 7.47
CA LEU A 571 12.76 -8.57 8.51
C LEU A 571 11.26 -8.78 8.76
N PRO A 572 10.80 -10.04 8.92
CA PRO A 572 9.45 -10.29 9.44
C PRO A 572 9.26 -9.61 10.82
N PRO A 573 8.02 -9.29 11.22
CA PRO A 573 7.75 -8.73 12.54
C PRO A 573 8.34 -9.62 13.65
N LEU A 574 9.14 -9.03 14.55
CA LEU A 574 9.86 -9.80 15.57
C LEU A 574 8.91 -10.58 16.50
N GLU A 575 7.71 -10.06 16.74
CA GLU A 575 6.67 -10.76 17.51
C GLU A 575 6.23 -12.08 16.86
N ASP A 576 6.15 -12.13 15.54
CA ASP A 576 5.74 -13.33 14.80
C ASP A 576 6.85 -14.38 14.80
N LEU A 577 8.11 -13.95 14.78
CA LEU A 577 9.27 -14.85 14.92
C LEU A 577 9.35 -15.45 16.32
N VAL A 578 9.16 -14.65 17.38
CA VAL A 578 9.12 -15.15 18.77
C VAL A 578 7.97 -16.14 18.97
N LEU A 579 6.78 -15.86 18.44
CA LEU A 579 5.67 -16.80 18.46
C LEU A 579 5.95 -18.08 17.64
N ALA A 580 6.57 -17.97 16.47
CA ALA A 580 6.94 -19.11 15.64
C ALA A 580 7.99 -20.03 16.29
N ALA A 581 8.81 -19.49 17.19
CA ALA A 581 9.74 -20.26 18.03
C ALA A 581 9.04 -20.98 19.22
N GLY A 582 7.75 -20.74 19.43
CA GLY A 582 7.00 -21.26 20.59
C GLY A 582 7.30 -20.51 21.89
N GLU A 583 7.81 -19.28 21.80
CA GLU A 583 8.29 -18.50 22.93
C GLU A 583 7.30 -17.39 23.34
N ASP A 584 7.40 -16.93 24.59
CA ASP A 584 6.57 -15.83 25.08
C ASP A 584 7.08 -14.46 24.60
N ARG A 585 6.17 -13.48 24.57
CA ARG A 585 6.47 -12.10 24.14
C ARG A 585 7.19 -11.28 25.23
N THR A 586 8.12 -11.87 25.98
CA THR A 586 8.99 -11.12 26.89
C THR A 586 10.03 -10.30 26.13
N ALA A 587 10.55 -9.24 26.76
CA ALA A 587 11.65 -8.45 26.20
C ALA A 587 12.92 -9.31 26.03
N MET A 588 13.19 -10.21 26.98
CA MET A 588 14.32 -11.15 26.91
C MET A 588 14.27 -12.04 25.65
N ASN A 589 13.11 -12.64 25.33
CA ASN A 589 12.98 -13.47 24.11
C ASN A 589 13.08 -12.64 22.82
N ARG A 590 12.54 -11.41 22.80
CA ARG A 590 12.77 -10.48 21.68
C ARG A 590 14.25 -10.14 21.48
N THR A 591 14.97 -9.80 22.56
CA THR A 591 16.41 -9.49 22.51
C THR A 591 17.23 -10.69 22.05
N ARG A 592 16.90 -11.90 22.52
CA ARG A 592 17.53 -13.14 22.04
C ARG A 592 17.28 -13.38 20.55
N MET A 593 16.02 -13.31 20.09
CA MET A 593 15.67 -13.49 18.68
C MET A 593 16.36 -12.45 17.78
N ALA A 594 16.40 -11.18 18.19
CA ALA A 594 17.15 -10.13 17.48
C ALA A 594 18.67 -10.40 17.46
N GLY A 595 19.21 -11.02 18.53
CA GLY A 595 20.61 -11.42 18.61
C GLY A 595 20.95 -12.62 17.71
N ASP A 596 20.06 -13.61 17.61
CA ASP A 596 20.22 -14.74 16.70
C ASP A 596 20.11 -14.29 15.23
N LEU A 597 19.22 -13.34 14.93
CA LEU A 597 19.16 -12.67 13.61
C LEU A 597 20.45 -11.91 13.29
N LEU A 598 21.04 -11.19 14.26
CA LEU A 598 22.34 -10.52 14.09
C LEU A 598 23.47 -11.53 13.80
N ALA A 599 23.52 -12.64 14.54
CA ALA A 599 24.51 -13.69 14.33
C ALA A 599 24.34 -14.38 12.95
N ALA A 600 23.10 -14.60 12.52
CA ALA A 600 22.79 -15.13 11.19
C ALA A 600 23.14 -14.14 10.06
N ALA A 601 22.87 -12.83 10.25
CA ALA A 601 23.24 -11.78 9.31
C ALA A 601 24.75 -11.76 9.04
N ASP A 602 25.56 -11.91 10.09
CA ASP A 602 27.01 -11.96 9.99
C ASP A 602 27.51 -13.25 9.31
N ARG A 603 26.97 -14.42 9.70
CA ARG A 603 27.28 -15.72 9.07
C ARG A 603 26.99 -15.71 7.57
N PHE A 604 25.80 -15.25 7.18
CA PHE A 604 25.32 -15.30 5.80
C PHE A 604 25.67 -14.06 4.98
N GLN A 605 26.56 -13.19 5.50
CA GLN A 605 27.08 -12.01 4.83
C GLN A 605 25.99 -11.01 4.37
N LEU A 606 24.90 -10.91 5.15
CA LEU A 606 23.80 -9.95 4.96
C LEU A 606 24.06 -8.62 5.69
N ALA A 607 25.33 -8.35 5.99
CA ALA A 607 25.78 -7.32 6.92
C ALA A 607 25.43 -5.88 6.50
N GLU A 608 25.39 -5.57 5.20
CA GLU A 608 25.15 -4.21 4.71
C GLU A 608 23.82 -3.61 5.21
N ARG A 609 22.75 -4.41 5.29
CA ARG A 609 21.41 -3.93 5.67
C ARG A 609 20.74 -4.71 6.79
N MET A 610 20.94 -6.03 6.88
CA MET A 610 20.30 -6.84 7.94
C MET A 610 20.93 -6.53 9.32
N ARG A 611 22.25 -6.32 9.39
CA ARG A 611 22.96 -5.99 10.63
C ARG A 611 22.42 -4.72 11.31
N PRO A 612 22.37 -3.53 10.68
CA PRO A 612 21.85 -2.32 11.33
C PRO A 612 20.39 -2.49 11.75
N LEU A 613 19.54 -3.21 10.99
CA LEU A 613 18.18 -3.54 11.42
C LEU A 613 18.16 -4.35 12.72
N CYS A 614 19.02 -5.37 12.85
CA CYS A 614 19.14 -6.17 14.07
C CYS A 614 19.73 -5.37 15.25
N GLU A 615 20.71 -4.49 15.00
CA GLU A 615 21.24 -3.58 16.04
C GLU A 615 20.14 -2.68 16.60
N ASN A 616 19.28 -2.13 15.76
CA ASN A 616 18.17 -1.28 16.20
C ASN A 616 17.12 -2.05 17.01
N LEU A 617 16.78 -3.28 16.61
CA LEU A 617 15.90 -4.17 17.40
C LEU A 617 16.52 -4.52 18.76
N LEU A 618 17.82 -4.79 18.82
CA LEU A 618 18.53 -5.05 20.07
C LEU A 618 18.51 -3.81 20.99
N CYS A 619 18.68 -2.61 20.43
CA CYS A 619 18.60 -1.37 21.20
C CYS A 619 17.18 -1.07 21.72
N GLU A 620 16.14 -1.46 20.97
CA GLU A 620 14.73 -1.29 21.37
C GLU A 620 14.34 -2.19 22.55
N PHE A 621 14.84 -3.44 22.60
CA PHE A 621 14.39 -4.45 23.57
C PHE A 621 15.38 -4.74 24.70
N VAL A 622 16.55 -4.09 24.75
CA VAL A 622 17.55 -4.32 25.81
C VAL A 622 16.95 -4.11 27.21
N THR A 623 17.27 -5.02 28.11
CA THR A 623 16.86 -4.99 29.52
C THR A 623 18.10 -4.98 30.43
N PRO A 624 17.97 -4.67 31.73
CA PRO A 624 19.09 -4.76 32.66
C PRO A 624 19.71 -6.16 32.73
N GLU A 625 18.88 -7.20 32.55
CA GLU A 625 19.32 -8.59 32.53
C GLU A 625 20.15 -8.89 31.27
N THR A 626 19.71 -8.42 30.11
CA THR A 626 20.28 -8.76 28.78
C THR A 626 21.35 -7.78 28.27
N ALA A 627 21.56 -6.63 28.92
CA ALA A 627 22.50 -5.61 28.45
C ALA A 627 23.95 -6.13 28.33
N ALA A 628 24.39 -6.99 29.24
CA ALA A 628 25.75 -7.53 29.25
C ALA A 628 25.99 -8.58 28.15
N SER A 629 25.02 -9.44 27.84
CA SER A 629 25.09 -10.38 26.73
C SER A 629 24.96 -9.66 25.38
N THR A 630 24.13 -8.62 25.29
CA THR A 630 24.01 -7.75 24.10
C THR A 630 25.32 -7.01 23.81
N LEU A 631 26.00 -6.48 24.83
CA LEU A 631 27.34 -5.89 24.69
C LEU A 631 28.36 -6.90 24.14
N LYS A 632 28.38 -8.13 24.69
CA LYS A 632 29.26 -9.21 24.22
C LYS A 632 28.96 -9.63 22.77
N LEU A 633 27.70 -9.59 22.36
CA LEU A 633 27.27 -9.86 21.00
C LEU A 633 27.73 -8.75 20.04
N ALA A 634 27.62 -7.49 20.46
CA ALA A 634 28.10 -6.33 19.70
C ALA A 634 29.62 -6.37 19.46
N GLU A 635 30.41 -6.77 20.47
CA GLU A 635 31.85 -7.01 20.33
C GLU A 635 32.14 -8.14 19.34
N ARG A 636 31.42 -9.26 19.44
CA ARG A 636 31.61 -10.44 18.58
C ARG A 636 31.38 -10.15 17.10
N HIS A 637 30.30 -9.43 16.78
CA HIS A 637 29.88 -9.13 15.39
C HIS A 637 30.34 -7.75 14.90
N ARG A 638 31.20 -7.07 15.67
CA ARG A 638 31.81 -5.77 15.33
C ARG A 638 30.77 -4.70 15.00
N CYS A 639 29.83 -4.51 15.91
CA CYS A 639 28.75 -3.52 15.85
C CYS A 639 29.12 -2.35 16.78
N PRO A 640 29.88 -1.32 16.31
CA PRO A 640 30.43 -0.30 17.19
C PRO A 640 29.35 0.62 17.77
N GLU A 641 28.27 0.88 17.03
CA GLU A 641 27.16 1.69 17.50
C GLU A 641 26.35 0.95 18.58
N LEU A 642 25.94 -0.30 18.34
CA LEU A 642 25.30 -1.15 19.37
C LEU A 642 26.20 -1.28 20.62
N LYS A 643 27.51 -1.42 20.45
CA LYS A 643 28.47 -1.45 21.56
C LYS A 643 28.42 -0.14 22.36
N ALA A 644 28.47 1.01 21.71
CA ALA A 644 28.41 2.31 22.36
C ALA A 644 27.10 2.49 23.15
N PHE A 645 25.96 2.14 22.54
CA PHE A 645 24.65 2.17 23.19
C PHE A 645 24.59 1.27 24.43
N CYS A 646 25.10 0.03 24.35
CA CYS A 646 25.14 -0.88 25.50
C CYS A 646 26.02 -0.32 26.64
N LEU A 647 27.18 0.29 26.33
CA LEU A 647 28.04 0.92 27.33
C LEU A 647 27.34 2.08 28.05
N ASP A 648 26.60 2.92 27.32
CA ASP A 648 25.82 4.03 27.88
C ASP A 648 24.63 3.54 28.73
N TYR A 649 23.92 2.51 28.27
CA TYR A 649 22.82 1.88 29.01
C TYR A 649 23.30 1.27 30.34
N ILE A 650 24.38 0.49 30.31
CA ILE A 650 24.96 -0.15 31.51
C ILE A 650 25.49 0.91 32.49
N SER A 651 26.13 1.96 31.97
CA SER A 651 26.73 3.03 32.78
C SER A 651 25.72 4.06 33.30
N SER A 652 24.42 3.89 33.01
CA SER A 652 23.37 4.81 33.45
C SER A 652 23.10 4.67 34.96
N PRO A 653 23.11 5.77 35.76
CA PRO A 653 23.06 5.70 37.23
C PRO A 653 21.87 4.95 37.84
N GLY A 654 20.73 4.87 37.14
CA GLY A 654 19.55 4.12 37.59
C GLY A 654 19.56 2.62 37.22
N LEU A 655 20.38 2.21 36.25
CA LEU A 655 20.37 0.86 35.67
C LEU A 655 21.56 0.01 36.12
N LEU A 656 22.72 0.62 36.38
CA LEU A 656 23.97 -0.07 36.73
C LEU A 656 23.80 -1.12 37.84
N LYS A 657 23.05 -0.80 38.91
CA LYS A 657 22.82 -1.75 40.02
C LYS A 657 22.00 -2.98 39.61
N ALA A 658 21.06 -2.83 38.68
CA ALA A 658 20.26 -3.94 38.17
C ALA A 658 21.09 -4.81 37.20
N VAL A 659 21.87 -4.17 36.31
CA VAL A 659 22.78 -4.88 35.40
C VAL A 659 23.82 -5.69 36.18
N VAL A 660 24.51 -5.09 37.15
CA VAL A 660 25.58 -5.77 37.93
C VAL A 660 25.04 -6.96 38.74
N ALA A 661 23.73 -7.00 39.02
CA ALA A 661 23.09 -8.14 39.69
C ALA A 661 22.74 -9.30 38.74
N SER A 662 22.68 -9.07 37.42
CA SER A 662 22.30 -10.10 36.44
C SER A 662 23.37 -11.18 36.28
N ASP A 663 22.95 -12.36 35.84
CA ASP A 663 23.89 -13.47 35.58
C ASP A 663 24.72 -13.21 34.31
N ASP A 664 24.13 -12.63 33.25
CA ASP A 664 24.84 -12.19 32.06
C ASP A 664 26.01 -11.24 32.36
N TYR A 665 25.88 -10.35 33.37
CA TYR A 665 26.98 -9.47 33.79
C TYR A 665 28.09 -10.23 34.50
N LYS A 666 27.77 -11.25 35.31
CA LYS A 666 28.77 -12.12 35.97
C LYS A 666 29.55 -12.92 34.93
N ASP A 667 28.85 -13.44 33.91
CA ASP A 667 29.45 -14.16 32.78
C ASP A 667 30.30 -13.24 31.88
N LEU A 668 29.88 -11.99 31.68
CA LEU A 668 30.69 -10.97 31.02
C LEU A 668 31.95 -10.65 31.84
N ALA A 669 31.81 -10.45 33.15
CA ALA A 669 32.91 -10.11 34.05
C ALA A 669 33.95 -11.23 34.17
N ALA A 670 33.52 -12.49 34.12
CA ALA A 670 34.42 -13.64 34.07
C ALA A 670 35.08 -13.83 32.69
N GLY A 671 34.48 -13.32 31.61
CA GLY A 671 34.86 -13.62 30.23
C GLY A 671 35.50 -12.50 29.40
N SER A 672 35.36 -11.22 29.75
CA SER A 672 35.89 -10.08 28.99
C SER A 672 36.42 -8.95 29.88
N ALA A 673 37.74 -8.94 30.10
CA ALA A 673 38.42 -7.86 30.80
C ALA A 673 38.34 -6.51 30.04
N GLN A 674 38.26 -6.54 28.71
CA GLN A 674 38.12 -5.33 27.89
C GLN A 674 36.75 -4.68 28.06
N ALA A 675 35.66 -5.46 28.03
CA ALA A 675 34.31 -4.94 28.25
C ALA A 675 34.17 -4.29 29.64
N LEU A 676 34.76 -4.89 30.68
CA LEU A 676 34.82 -4.28 32.01
C LEU A 676 35.60 -2.96 32.04
N ALA A 677 36.75 -2.89 31.37
CA ALA A 677 37.55 -1.66 31.29
C ALA A 677 36.78 -0.53 30.56
N ASP A 678 36.08 -0.87 29.48
CA ASP A 678 35.26 0.06 28.71
C ASP A 678 34.08 0.59 29.56
N ILE A 679 33.38 -0.29 30.30
CA ILE A 679 32.31 0.10 31.24
C ILE A 679 32.86 1.03 32.34
N ILE A 680 33.98 0.68 32.98
CA ILE A 680 34.58 1.52 34.04
C ILE A 680 34.96 2.90 33.49
N SER A 681 35.53 2.95 32.29
CA SER A 681 35.90 4.21 31.63
C SER A 681 34.67 5.06 31.29
N ARG A 682 33.56 4.43 30.90
CA ARG A 682 32.31 5.13 30.59
C ARG A 682 31.59 5.63 31.84
N ILE A 683 31.59 4.87 32.94
CA ILE A 683 31.12 5.32 34.25
C ILE A 683 31.92 6.54 34.72
N ALA A 684 33.26 6.49 34.62
CA ALA A 684 34.14 7.60 35.01
C ALA A 684 34.01 8.86 34.14
N ALA A 685 33.46 8.73 32.92
CA ALA A 685 33.14 9.87 32.06
C ALA A 685 31.76 10.49 32.38
N ASN A 686 30.87 9.75 33.06
CA ASN A 686 29.52 10.16 33.43
C ASN A 686 29.42 10.69 34.89
N SER A 687 30.52 10.67 35.64
CA SER A 687 30.65 11.11 37.04
C SER A 687 31.37 12.45 37.18
#